data_AF-D1VXC9-F1
#
_entry.id   AF-D1VXC9-F1
#
_cell.length_a   1.000
_cell.length_b   1.000
_cell.length_c   1.000
_cell.angle_alpha   90.00
_cell.angle_beta   90.00
_cell.angle_gamma   90.00
#
_symmetry.space_group_name_H-M   'P 1'
#
loop_
_entity.id
_entity.type
_entity.pdbx_description
1 polymer ?
#
loop_
_entity_poly.entity_id
_entity_poly.type
_entity_poly.pdbx_seq_one_letter_code
_entity_poly.pdbx_strand_id
1 'polypeptide(L)'
;MARSTFKTLFYINRSKEKKNGKCPIMGRITIDGEQVQYSTGKEIAPELWDSRKGRCKGIGEETKEINRYLQTKEEQAKAKYQELVWQRGYITAELLKRELMEEDNPKGFLLEEARLFIEEKRPCVGLTIAKPTFANYIYAAQLIKSYLRERLGLEDIRYSLLDYGFIEGLDFYLKSERNLSLATIQVAVIFLRKLIGIGQQKKYIRIDPFADYKAEQPHRTRRYLTTEELQRILQTPIIDKQFERARQLFLFCAFTGLARVDMQRLKLKHIIRNADGTAEIRIKRQKTNVEAIIPLLPIAKQILSLYIKDKKADELIFPNLTIRKASLACVNIGQICRIDKGLTFHMARHTFSTTICLSNGISMETLSKMLGHSNIGTTQIYGKITDHKIQEDMTALTAFTWQRNADEKSIAFTAHPKARYIKFRFEEAVGGFGSGAEMYVFRRPNTEGEIQGDINRDKRVDENDLTSYMNYTGLRRDDADYDYVSIGDINRNGLIDAYDISCVGVELDGGASQRNDQVRGSLELIAPKTFKAGDDIQIQVVGKNLHFVNALSFALPYNADELEYRGVTLQGMKEMVNLTYDRLHTSGQKALYPTFVNRGNNFLLDEGAPKLFIIKFHAKKSGKLNLKMHDGMLVDRNLGVSNF
;
A
#
# COMPACT_ATOMS: atom_id res chain seq x y z
N MET A 1 -5.74 -28.52 29.50
CA MET A 1 -5.85 -27.05 29.59
C MET A 1 -6.52 -26.72 30.92
N ALA A 2 -6.02 -25.75 31.68
CA ALA A 2 -6.78 -25.19 32.80
C ALA A 2 -7.91 -24.31 32.23
N ARG A 3 -9.12 -24.39 32.79
CA ARG A 3 -10.21 -23.45 32.44
C ARG A 3 -9.90 -22.09 33.06
N SER A 4 -9.84 -21.04 32.24
CA SER A 4 -9.84 -19.66 32.74
C SER A 4 -11.09 -19.42 33.59
N THR A 5 -10.92 -18.73 34.71
CA THR A 5 -11.93 -18.51 35.75
C THR A 5 -12.53 -17.12 35.63
N PHE A 6 -13.74 -17.03 35.06
CA PHE A 6 -14.49 -15.79 34.93
C PHE A 6 -15.63 -15.69 35.94
N LYS A 7 -15.74 -14.53 36.61
CA LYS A 7 -16.87 -14.18 37.46
C LYS A 7 -17.19 -12.70 37.34
N THR A 8 -18.48 -12.36 37.29
CA THR A 8 -18.97 -10.99 37.50
C THR A 8 -19.86 -10.95 38.73
N LEU A 9 -19.87 -9.82 39.44
CA LEU A 9 -20.76 -9.57 40.57
C LEU A 9 -21.07 -8.07 40.69
N PHE A 10 -22.21 -7.75 41.29
CA PHE A 10 -22.59 -6.39 41.66
C PHE A 10 -22.63 -6.22 43.17
N TYR A 11 -22.32 -5.02 43.65
CA TYR A 11 -22.38 -4.65 45.07
C TYR A 11 -22.59 -3.15 45.21
N ILE A 12 -23.21 -2.70 46.31
CA ILE A 12 -23.29 -1.28 46.65
C ILE A 12 -22.00 -0.81 47.35
N ASN A 13 -21.50 0.36 46.98
CA ASN A 13 -20.35 0.95 47.66
C ASN A 13 -20.78 1.84 48.83
N ARG A 14 -20.84 1.24 50.03
CA ARG A 14 -21.29 1.90 51.26
C ARG A 14 -20.39 3.03 51.75
N SER A 15 -19.11 3.09 51.35
CA SER A 15 -18.25 4.24 51.68
C SER A 15 -18.45 5.45 50.75
N LYS A 16 -19.38 5.36 49.79
CA LYS A 16 -19.77 6.43 48.87
C LYS A 16 -21.27 6.71 48.90
N GLU A 17 -21.87 6.67 50.09
CA GLU A 17 -23.25 7.11 50.29
C GLU A 17 -23.41 8.59 49.88
N LYS A 18 -24.46 8.89 49.10
CA LYS A 18 -24.75 10.24 48.62
C LYS A 18 -25.67 10.97 49.59
N LYS A 19 -25.76 12.30 49.46
CA LYS A 19 -26.65 13.18 50.24
C LYS A 19 -28.14 12.80 50.21
N ASN A 20 -28.57 11.92 49.30
CA ASN A 20 -29.93 11.39 49.18
C ASN A 20 -30.12 10.01 49.85
N GLY A 21 -29.15 9.53 50.65
CA GLY A 21 -29.21 8.24 51.34
C GLY A 21 -29.01 7.01 50.43
N LYS A 22 -28.72 7.20 49.14
CA LYS A 22 -28.47 6.10 48.20
C LYS A 22 -26.97 5.82 48.06
N CYS A 23 -26.63 4.54 47.92
CA CYS A 23 -25.28 4.08 47.59
C CYS A 23 -25.18 3.72 46.10
N PRO A 24 -24.08 4.07 45.41
CA PRO A 24 -23.87 3.69 44.01
C PRO A 24 -23.64 2.18 43.91
N ILE A 25 -24.24 1.58 42.87
CA ILE A 25 -24.06 0.17 42.53
C ILE A 25 -22.82 0.05 41.63
N MET A 26 -21.89 -0.81 42.04
CA MET A 26 -20.64 -1.09 41.36
C MET A 26 -20.68 -2.49 40.76
N GLY A 27 -20.13 -2.63 39.55
CA GLY A 27 -19.81 -3.93 38.96
C GLY A 27 -18.36 -4.31 39.27
N ARG A 28 -18.10 -5.61 39.39
CA ARG A 28 -16.75 -6.16 39.52
C ARG A 28 -16.60 -7.37 38.62
N ILE A 29 -15.54 -7.36 37.82
CA ILE A 29 -15.09 -8.47 36.99
C ILE A 29 -13.90 -9.13 37.69
N THR A 30 -13.89 -10.46 37.73
CA THR A 30 -12.76 -11.29 38.15
C THR A 30 -12.39 -12.23 37.00
N ILE A 31 -11.12 -12.20 36.59
CA ILE A 31 -10.54 -13.14 35.62
C ILE A 31 -9.22 -13.65 36.20
N ASP A 32 -9.10 -14.97 36.39
CA ASP A 32 -7.87 -15.66 36.80
C ASP A 32 -7.19 -15.06 38.05
N GLY A 33 -8.02 -14.62 39.00
CA GLY A 33 -7.63 -14.03 40.27
C GLY A 33 -7.58 -12.50 40.27
N GLU A 34 -7.34 -11.87 39.12
CA GLU A 34 -7.33 -10.41 38.99
C GLU A 34 -8.75 -9.83 39.07
N GLN A 35 -8.91 -8.71 39.79
CA GLN A 35 -10.20 -8.05 40.01
C GLN A 35 -10.18 -6.61 39.54
N VAL A 36 -11.18 -6.22 38.74
CA VAL A 36 -11.40 -4.82 38.37
C VAL A 36 -12.82 -4.38 38.68
N GLN A 37 -13.00 -3.11 39.05
CA GLN A 37 -14.27 -2.50 39.42
C GLN A 37 -14.67 -1.42 38.41
N TYR A 38 -15.98 -1.25 38.19
CA TYR A 38 -16.54 -0.20 37.35
C TYR A 38 -17.87 0.32 37.92
N SER A 39 -18.23 1.57 37.60
CA SER A 39 -19.51 2.16 37.99
C SER A 39 -20.63 1.68 37.06
N THR A 40 -21.79 1.33 37.61
CA THR A 40 -22.98 1.01 36.79
C THR A 40 -23.83 2.25 36.46
N GLY A 41 -23.49 3.42 37.03
CA GLY A 41 -24.30 4.64 36.93
C GLY A 41 -25.61 4.61 37.73
N LYS A 42 -26.05 3.44 38.24
CA LYS A 42 -27.25 3.28 39.08
C LYS A 42 -26.89 3.36 40.58
N GLU A 43 -27.88 3.67 41.41
CA GLU A 43 -27.77 3.78 42.87
C GLU A 43 -29.05 3.29 43.54
N ILE A 44 -28.96 2.87 44.81
CA ILE A 44 -30.10 2.34 45.57
C ILE A 44 -29.93 2.57 47.07
N ALA A 45 -31.04 2.63 47.81
CA ALA A 45 -31.03 2.67 49.28
C ALA A 45 -30.39 1.38 49.85
N PRO A 46 -29.49 1.47 50.85
CA PRO A 46 -28.82 0.31 51.44
C PRO A 46 -29.77 -0.76 51.99
N GLU A 47 -30.95 -0.38 52.52
CA GLU A 47 -31.93 -1.35 53.02
C GLU A 47 -32.54 -2.20 51.90
N LEU A 48 -32.55 -1.72 50.65
CA LEU A 48 -33.16 -2.37 49.48
C LEU A 48 -32.16 -3.22 48.67
N TRP A 49 -30.94 -3.45 49.17
CA TRP A 49 -29.95 -4.32 48.53
C TRP A 49 -29.91 -5.71 49.18
N ASP A 50 -29.81 -6.76 48.37
CA ASP A 50 -29.47 -8.12 48.79
C ASP A 50 -28.00 -8.40 48.43
N SER A 51 -27.13 -8.34 49.46
CA SER A 51 -25.70 -8.58 49.30
C SER A 51 -25.33 -10.01 48.93
N ARG A 52 -26.21 -11.01 49.16
CA ARG A 52 -25.95 -12.40 48.76
C ARG A 52 -26.28 -12.62 47.29
N LYS A 53 -27.34 -11.99 46.79
CA LYS A 53 -27.77 -12.09 45.38
C LYS A 53 -27.08 -11.09 44.46
N GLY A 54 -26.51 -10.00 44.99
CA GLY A 54 -25.95 -8.91 44.18
C GLY A 54 -27.04 -8.23 43.34
N ARG A 55 -28.21 -8.00 43.95
CA ARG A 55 -29.44 -7.49 43.33
C ARG A 55 -30.24 -6.66 44.33
N CYS A 56 -31.14 -5.81 43.83
CA CYS A 56 -32.15 -5.14 44.64
C CYS A 56 -33.22 -6.13 45.13
N LYS A 57 -33.77 -5.89 46.32
CA LYS A 57 -34.91 -6.63 46.90
C LYS A 57 -36.10 -5.70 47.11
N GLY A 58 -37.30 -6.23 46.97
CA GLY A 58 -38.56 -5.48 46.98
C GLY A 58 -39.36 -5.70 45.69
N ILE A 59 -40.55 -5.09 45.62
CA ILE A 59 -41.48 -5.18 44.48
C ILE A 59 -41.71 -3.84 43.77
N GLY A 60 -41.06 -2.77 44.22
CA GLY A 60 -41.18 -1.43 43.63
C GLY A 60 -40.51 -1.33 42.26
N GLU A 61 -41.04 -0.48 41.38
CA GLU A 61 -40.64 -0.45 39.97
C GLU A 61 -39.16 -0.07 39.77
N GLU A 62 -38.64 0.88 40.56
CA GLU A 62 -37.20 1.21 40.59
C GLU A 62 -36.33 -0.05 40.82
N THR A 63 -36.72 -0.92 41.76
CA THR A 63 -35.96 -2.14 42.06
C THR A 63 -36.03 -3.17 40.93
N LYS A 64 -37.14 -3.22 40.17
CA LYS A 64 -37.28 -4.09 38.99
C LYS A 64 -36.49 -3.56 37.80
N GLU A 65 -36.53 -2.25 37.54
CA GLU A 65 -35.77 -1.61 36.47
C GLU A 65 -34.26 -1.78 36.69
N ILE A 66 -33.77 -1.50 37.90
CA ILE A 66 -32.37 -1.71 38.25
C ILE A 66 -31.99 -3.19 38.12
N ASN A 67 -32.80 -4.13 38.62
CA ASN A 67 -32.50 -5.56 38.48
C ASN A 67 -32.45 -6.01 37.01
N ARG A 68 -33.34 -5.48 36.15
CA ARG A 68 -33.33 -5.76 34.70
C ARG A 68 -32.07 -5.19 34.05
N TYR A 69 -31.69 -3.95 34.39
CA TYR A 69 -30.46 -3.32 33.89
C TYR A 69 -29.19 -4.09 34.31
N LEU A 70 -29.10 -4.51 35.58
CA LEU A 70 -27.98 -5.31 36.09
C LEU A 70 -27.92 -6.69 35.41
N GLN A 71 -29.07 -7.30 35.12
CA GLN A 71 -29.16 -8.55 34.37
C GLN A 71 -28.60 -8.39 32.95
N THR A 72 -29.02 -7.35 32.21
CA THR A 72 -28.52 -7.08 30.86
C THR A 72 -27.02 -6.77 30.85
N LYS A 73 -26.49 -5.99 31.81
CA LYS A 73 -25.04 -5.74 31.91
C LYS A 73 -24.25 -7.01 32.28
N GLU A 74 -24.82 -7.95 33.04
CA GLU A 74 -24.22 -9.27 33.28
C GLU A 74 -24.19 -10.16 32.02
N GLU A 75 -25.26 -10.15 31.23
CA GLU A 75 -25.35 -10.86 29.95
C GLU A 75 -24.37 -10.29 28.91
N GLN A 76 -24.28 -8.96 28.79
CA GLN A 76 -23.28 -8.28 27.96
C GLN A 76 -21.85 -8.66 28.38
N ALA A 77 -21.54 -8.67 29.68
CA ALA A 77 -20.23 -9.07 30.17
C ALA A 77 -19.89 -10.54 29.86
N LYS A 78 -20.87 -11.46 29.95
CA LYS A 78 -20.70 -12.87 29.58
C LYS A 78 -20.46 -13.06 28.07
N ALA A 79 -21.28 -12.41 27.24
CA ALA A 79 -21.15 -12.48 25.79
C ALA A 79 -19.80 -11.91 25.32
N LYS A 80 -19.41 -10.73 25.83
CA LYS A 80 -18.13 -10.09 25.45
C LYS A 80 -16.92 -10.86 25.96
N TYR A 81 -17.01 -11.51 27.12
CA TYR A 81 -15.97 -12.44 27.59
C TYR A 81 -15.80 -13.62 26.62
N GLN A 82 -16.89 -14.27 26.20
CA GLN A 82 -16.84 -15.39 25.26
C GLN A 82 -16.27 -14.98 23.89
N GLU A 83 -16.70 -13.83 23.36
CA GLU A 83 -16.19 -13.27 22.11
C GLU A 83 -14.68 -13.01 22.17
N LEU A 84 -14.20 -12.36 23.24
CA LEU A 84 -12.77 -12.03 23.38
C LEU A 84 -11.90 -13.26 23.61
N VAL A 85 -12.39 -14.26 24.35
CA VAL A 85 -11.70 -15.56 24.50
C VAL A 85 -11.58 -16.26 23.14
N TRP A 86 -12.64 -16.26 22.33
CA TRP A 86 -12.64 -16.85 20.99
C TRP A 86 -11.70 -16.12 20.02
N GLN A 87 -11.72 -14.78 20.01
CA GLN A 87 -10.92 -13.97 19.09
C GLN A 87 -9.43 -13.91 19.45
N ARG A 88 -9.07 -13.93 20.74
CA ARG A 88 -7.70 -13.57 21.19
C ARG A 88 -6.96 -14.67 21.95
N GLY A 89 -7.64 -15.72 22.41
CA GLY A 89 -7.02 -16.80 23.19
C GLY A 89 -6.56 -16.43 24.61
N TYR A 90 -6.42 -15.14 24.93
CA TYR A 90 -6.14 -14.60 26.26
C TYR A 90 -6.98 -13.34 26.53
N ILE A 91 -7.32 -13.09 27.80
CA ILE A 91 -8.14 -11.96 28.22
C ILE A 91 -7.75 -11.52 29.65
N THR A 92 -7.78 -10.22 29.93
CA THR A 92 -7.59 -9.65 31.27
C THR A 92 -8.84 -8.93 31.75
N ALA A 93 -8.99 -8.77 33.06
CA ALA A 93 -10.15 -8.12 33.65
C ALA A 93 -10.31 -6.66 33.18
N GLU A 94 -9.20 -5.91 33.08
CA GLU A 94 -9.17 -4.51 32.62
C GLU A 94 -9.52 -4.39 31.12
N LEU A 95 -9.10 -5.34 30.27
CA LEU A 95 -9.49 -5.38 28.85
C LEU A 95 -11.01 -5.52 28.70
N LEU A 96 -11.62 -6.50 29.39
CA LEU A 96 -13.07 -6.72 29.32
C LEU A 96 -13.85 -5.50 29.82
N LYS A 97 -13.41 -4.86 30.91
CA LYS A 97 -13.98 -3.61 31.42
C LYS A 97 -13.91 -2.50 30.37
N ARG A 98 -12.78 -2.29 29.70
CA ARG A 98 -12.63 -1.21 28.70
C ARG A 98 -13.64 -1.38 27.57
N GLU A 99 -13.70 -2.55 26.95
CA GLU A 99 -14.62 -2.79 25.82
C GLU A 99 -16.11 -2.65 26.26
N LEU A 100 -16.46 -3.07 27.49
CA LEU A 100 -17.82 -2.90 28.05
C LEU A 100 -18.21 -1.45 28.37
N MET A 101 -17.25 -0.54 28.55
CA MET A 101 -17.51 0.89 28.81
C MET A 101 -17.55 1.72 27.51
N GLU A 102 -16.96 1.23 26.41
CA GLU A 102 -16.85 1.97 25.16
C GLU A 102 -18.09 1.88 24.26
N GLU A 103 -19.03 0.96 24.53
CA GLU A 103 -20.28 0.83 23.78
C GLU A 103 -21.32 1.93 24.09
N ASP A 104 -21.26 2.58 25.26
CA ASP A 104 -22.26 3.57 25.72
C ASP A 104 -22.09 4.97 25.07
N ASN A 105 -21.36 5.10 23.94
CA ASN A 105 -21.05 6.37 23.26
C ASN A 105 -21.72 6.46 21.86
N PRO A 106 -22.45 7.54 21.50
CA PRO A 106 -23.26 7.59 20.26
C PRO A 106 -22.43 7.65 18.96
N LYS A 107 -22.52 6.61 18.13
CA LYS A 107 -21.63 6.34 16.97
C LYS A 107 -22.04 7.00 15.63
N GLY A 108 -22.71 8.15 15.64
CA GLY A 108 -23.01 8.99 14.45
C GLY A 108 -23.83 8.35 13.29
N PHE A 109 -24.12 9.17 12.26
CA PHE A 109 -24.81 8.76 11.01
C PHE A 109 -24.09 9.31 9.76
N LEU A 110 -24.14 8.56 8.65
CA LEU A 110 -23.32 8.80 7.47
C LEU A 110 -23.82 9.97 6.60
N LEU A 111 -25.12 10.03 6.26
CA LEU A 111 -25.66 11.11 5.43
C LEU A 111 -25.86 12.41 6.22
N GLU A 112 -26.11 12.33 7.52
CA GLU A 112 -26.01 13.48 8.41
C GLU A 112 -24.63 14.14 8.32
N GLU A 113 -23.55 13.36 8.45
CA GLU A 113 -22.18 13.87 8.31
C GLU A 113 -21.90 14.41 6.90
N ALA A 114 -22.40 13.74 5.86
CA ALA A 114 -22.29 14.22 4.48
C ALA A 114 -22.94 15.59 4.28
N ARG A 115 -24.11 15.82 4.88
CA ARG A 115 -24.82 17.10 4.85
C ARG A 115 -24.04 18.18 5.60
N LEU A 116 -23.55 17.89 6.80
CA LEU A 116 -22.74 18.83 7.59
C LEU A 116 -21.48 19.24 6.83
N PHE A 117 -20.75 18.29 6.25
CA PHE A 117 -19.57 18.55 5.43
C PHE A 117 -19.89 19.44 4.20
N ILE A 118 -20.98 19.17 3.49
CA ILE A 118 -21.36 19.96 2.30
C ILE A 118 -21.70 21.40 2.68
N GLU A 119 -22.46 21.64 3.75
CA GLU A 119 -22.77 23.00 4.19
C GLU A 119 -21.54 23.75 4.71
N GLU A 120 -20.66 23.08 5.46
CA GLU A 120 -19.39 23.66 5.92
C GLU A 120 -18.48 24.07 4.74
N LYS A 121 -18.50 23.32 3.63
CA LYS A 121 -17.68 23.62 2.44
C LYS A 121 -18.34 24.57 1.44
N ARG A 122 -19.65 24.84 1.55
CA ARG A 122 -20.40 25.77 0.67
C ARG A 122 -19.79 27.19 0.59
N PRO A 123 -19.41 27.88 1.69
CA PRO A 123 -18.81 29.22 1.61
C PRO A 123 -17.40 29.24 0.97
N CYS A 124 -16.72 28.09 0.89
CA CYS A 124 -15.37 27.99 0.31
C CYS A 124 -15.35 27.92 -1.23
N VAL A 125 -16.52 27.83 -1.88
CA VAL A 125 -16.66 27.54 -3.32
C VAL A 125 -16.26 28.75 -4.17
N GLY A 126 -15.25 28.55 -5.02
CA GLY A 126 -14.64 29.60 -5.85
C GLY A 126 -13.49 30.34 -5.16
N LEU A 127 -13.29 30.13 -3.85
CA LEU A 127 -12.16 30.66 -3.07
C LEU A 127 -11.07 29.59 -2.94
N THR A 128 -11.30 28.58 -2.10
CA THR A 128 -10.35 27.47 -1.84
C THR A 128 -10.82 26.14 -2.44
N ILE A 129 -12.12 26.01 -2.75
CA ILE A 129 -12.69 24.80 -3.38
C ILE A 129 -13.17 25.14 -4.80
N ALA A 130 -12.69 24.40 -5.79
CA ALA A 130 -13.12 24.58 -7.18
C ALA A 130 -14.60 24.17 -7.36
N LYS A 131 -15.36 24.96 -8.14
CA LYS A 131 -16.79 24.69 -8.42
C LYS A 131 -17.10 23.24 -8.84
N PRO A 132 -16.32 22.57 -9.73
CA PRO A 132 -16.55 21.17 -10.08
C PRO A 132 -16.34 20.19 -8.92
N THR A 133 -15.37 20.46 -8.04
CA THR A 133 -15.11 19.62 -6.86
C THR A 133 -16.28 19.66 -5.88
N PHE A 134 -16.90 20.82 -5.70
CA PHE A 134 -18.09 20.94 -4.84
C PHE A 134 -19.32 20.26 -5.44
N ALA A 135 -19.53 20.39 -6.76
CA ALA A 135 -20.60 19.66 -7.46
C ALA A 135 -20.44 18.13 -7.32
N ASN A 136 -19.20 17.63 -7.37
CA ASN A 136 -18.90 16.21 -7.14
C ASN A 136 -19.30 15.73 -5.75
N TYR A 137 -19.16 16.54 -4.68
CA TYR A 137 -19.59 16.15 -3.33
C TYR A 137 -21.11 16.00 -3.24
N ILE A 138 -21.87 16.95 -3.81
CA ILE A 138 -23.34 16.89 -3.86
C ILE A 138 -23.79 15.64 -4.62
N TYR A 139 -23.21 15.39 -5.79
CA TYR A 139 -23.56 14.25 -6.62
C TYR A 139 -23.19 12.91 -5.96
N ALA A 140 -22.02 12.81 -5.32
CA ALA A 140 -21.64 11.63 -4.55
C ALA A 140 -22.59 11.35 -3.37
N ALA A 141 -23.01 12.39 -2.62
CA ALA A 141 -23.98 12.25 -1.55
C ALA A 141 -25.34 11.73 -2.04
N GLN A 142 -25.78 12.18 -3.23
CA GLN A 142 -27.00 11.68 -3.87
C GLN A 142 -26.88 10.20 -4.26
N LEU A 143 -25.74 9.78 -4.83
CA LEU A 143 -25.51 8.37 -5.19
C LEU A 143 -25.53 7.44 -3.96
N ILE A 144 -24.86 7.83 -2.86
CA ILE A 144 -24.87 7.07 -1.61
C ILE A 144 -26.31 7.01 -1.04
N LYS A 145 -27.04 8.14 -1.06
CA LYS A 145 -28.43 8.18 -0.59
C LYS A 145 -29.38 7.30 -1.42
N SER A 146 -29.20 7.24 -2.74
CA SER A 146 -29.97 6.33 -3.58
C SER A 146 -29.71 4.87 -3.23
N TYR A 147 -28.46 4.47 -2.98
CA TYR A 147 -28.12 3.11 -2.55
C TYR A 147 -28.81 2.73 -1.23
N LEU A 148 -28.75 3.61 -0.21
CA LEU A 148 -29.41 3.36 1.08
C LEU A 148 -30.91 3.13 0.91
N ARG A 149 -31.59 3.98 0.13
CA ARG A 149 -33.04 3.90 -0.07
C ARG A 149 -33.46 2.70 -0.92
N GLU A 150 -32.79 2.46 -2.04
CA GLU A 150 -33.23 1.49 -3.05
C GLU A 150 -32.79 0.06 -2.75
N ARG A 151 -31.65 -0.14 -2.08
CA ARG A 151 -31.12 -1.48 -1.75
C ARG A 151 -31.28 -1.87 -0.29
N LEU A 152 -31.19 -0.92 0.64
CA LEU A 152 -31.24 -1.20 2.08
C LEU A 152 -32.57 -0.77 2.74
N GLY A 153 -33.43 -0.01 2.04
CA GLY A 153 -34.65 0.56 2.61
C GLY A 153 -34.41 1.61 3.70
N LEU A 154 -33.21 2.21 3.75
CA LEU A 154 -32.77 3.11 4.81
C LEU A 154 -32.75 4.58 4.34
N GLU A 155 -33.11 5.50 5.24
CA GLU A 155 -32.90 6.94 5.05
C GLU A 155 -31.50 7.41 5.46
N ASP A 156 -30.85 6.72 6.40
CA ASP A 156 -29.45 6.93 6.81
C ASP A 156 -28.90 5.64 7.46
N ILE A 157 -27.59 5.54 7.65
CA ILE A 157 -26.88 4.39 8.24
C ILE A 157 -25.87 4.86 9.29
N ARG A 158 -25.72 4.09 10.38
CA ARG A 158 -24.74 4.39 11.44
C ARG A 158 -23.34 4.00 11.02
N TYR A 159 -22.32 4.75 11.45
CA TYR A 159 -20.92 4.42 11.16
C TYR A 159 -20.50 3.04 11.68
N SER A 160 -21.10 2.55 12.76
CA SER A 160 -20.84 1.22 13.32
C SER A 160 -21.39 0.06 12.48
N LEU A 161 -22.14 0.34 11.41
CA LEU A 161 -22.68 -0.64 10.46
C LEU A 161 -22.01 -0.53 9.09
N LEU A 162 -20.93 0.25 8.98
CA LEU A 162 -20.13 0.36 7.76
C LEU A 162 -19.00 -0.65 7.84
N ASP A 163 -19.12 -1.71 7.04
CA ASP A 163 -18.13 -2.77 6.87
C ASP A 163 -17.73 -2.90 5.39
N TYR A 164 -16.90 -3.89 5.07
CA TYR A 164 -16.50 -4.18 3.69
C TYR A 164 -17.72 -4.44 2.77
N GLY A 165 -18.73 -5.18 3.25
CA GLY A 165 -19.93 -5.52 2.49
C GLY A 165 -20.77 -4.30 2.12
N PHE A 166 -20.81 -3.28 2.98
CA PHE A 166 -21.43 -1.99 2.63
C PHE A 166 -20.72 -1.31 1.43
N ILE A 167 -19.39 -1.35 1.40
CA ILE A 167 -18.59 -0.74 0.32
C ILE A 167 -18.75 -1.51 -0.99
N GLU A 168 -18.62 -2.83 -0.94
CA GLU A 168 -18.78 -3.71 -2.10
C GLU A 168 -20.21 -3.62 -2.67
N GLY A 169 -21.24 -3.64 -1.82
CA GLY A 169 -22.63 -3.50 -2.23
C GLY A 169 -22.94 -2.14 -2.89
N LEU A 170 -22.33 -1.05 -2.42
CA LEU A 170 -22.43 0.26 -3.06
C LEU A 170 -21.75 0.26 -4.44
N ASP A 171 -20.53 -0.27 -4.55
CA ASP A 171 -19.82 -0.38 -5.83
C ASP A 171 -20.62 -1.19 -6.85
N PHE A 172 -21.10 -2.37 -6.44
CA PHE A 172 -21.91 -3.26 -7.26
C PHE A 172 -23.21 -2.59 -7.72
N TYR A 173 -23.94 -1.90 -6.84
CA TYR A 173 -25.16 -1.16 -7.19
C TYR A 173 -24.89 -0.06 -8.22
N LEU A 174 -23.81 0.71 -8.04
CA LEU A 174 -23.46 1.78 -8.97
C LEU A 174 -23.02 1.26 -10.35
N LYS A 175 -22.42 0.06 -10.41
CA LYS A 175 -22.09 -0.64 -11.66
C LYS A 175 -23.33 -1.24 -12.33
N SER A 176 -24.06 -2.11 -11.64
CA SER A 176 -25.09 -2.99 -12.23
C SER A 176 -26.45 -2.31 -12.44
N GLU A 177 -26.94 -1.57 -11.45
CA GLU A 177 -28.29 -1.00 -11.48
C GLU A 177 -28.28 0.43 -12.03
N ARG A 178 -27.26 1.21 -11.69
CA ARG A 178 -27.10 2.58 -12.20
C ARG A 178 -26.29 2.69 -13.50
N ASN A 179 -25.63 1.62 -13.93
CA ASN A 179 -24.84 1.57 -15.18
C ASN A 179 -23.84 2.73 -15.31
N LEU A 180 -23.22 3.14 -14.20
CA LEU A 180 -22.31 4.27 -14.16
C LEU A 180 -20.91 3.88 -14.60
N SER A 181 -20.23 4.79 -15.30
CA SER A 181 -18.80 4.59 -15.63
C SER A 181 -17.97 4.51 -14.36
N LEU A 182 -16.91 3.69 -14.35
CA LEU A 182 -15.94 3.58 -13.23
C LEU A 182 -15.40 4.95 -12.79
N ALA A 183 -15.24 5.90 -13.73
CA ALA A 183 -14.82 7.27 -13.42
C ALA A 183 -15.86 8.06 -12.59
N THR A 184 -17.14 7.74 -12.75
CA THR A 184 -18.25 8.30 -11.97
C THR A 184 -18.34 7.63 -10.59
N ILE A 185 -18.18 6.29 -10.54
CA ILE A 185 -18.18 5.51 -9.28
C ILE A 185 -17.03 5.97 -8.38
N GLN A 186 -15.85 6.21 -8.94
CA GLN A 186 -14.70 6.76 -8.23
C GLN A 186 -15.01 8.11 -7.54
N VAL A 187 -15.96 8.92 -8.04
CA VAL A 187 -16.40 10.16 -7.36
C VAL A 187 -17.15 9.85 -6.06
N ALA A 188 -18.02 8.84 -6.07
CA ALA A 188 -18.72 8.36 -4.88
C ALA A 188 -17.74 7.76 -3.87
N VAL A 189 -16.83 6.88 -4.32
CA VAL A 189 -15.80 6.24 -3.49
C VAL A 189 -14.88 7.26 -2.81
N ILE A 190 -14.38 8.26 -3.55
CA ILE A 190 -13.52 9.32 -2.98
C ILE A 190 -14.25 10.10 -1.89
N PHE A 191 -15.53 10.41 -2.10
CA PHE A 191 -16.32 11.14 -1.11
C PHE A 191 -16.65 10.27 0.11
N LEU A 192 -17.03 9.00 -0.08
CA LEU A 192 -17.30 8.09 1.02
C LEU A 192 -16.04 7.83 1.87
N ARG A 193 -14.86 7.62 1.26
CA ARG A 193 -13.56 7.58 1.98
C ARG A 193 -13.31 8.85 2.81
N LYS A 194 -13.72 10.02 2.31
CA LYS A 194 -13.63 11.29 3.05
C LYS A 194 -14.51 11.29 4.31
N LEU A 195 -15.74 10.76 4.22
CA LEU A 195 -16.67 10.65 5.34
C LEU A 195 -16.21 9.60 6.37
N ILE A 196 -15.73 8.43 5.93
CA ILE A 196 -15.11 7.43 6.80
C ILE A 196 -13.95 8.02 7.61
N GLY A 197 -13.05 8.77 6.98
CA GLY A 197 -11.96 9.45 7.69
C GLY A 197 -12.43 10.46 8.74
N ILE A 198 -13.56 11.14 8.52
CA ILE A 198 -14.20 12.01 9.54
C ILE A 198 -14.78 11.15 10.67
N GLY A 199 -15.46 10.05 10.35
CA GLY A 199 -15.96 9.09 11.33
C GLY A 199 -14.86 8.50 12.21
N GLN A 200 -13.69 8.20 11.65
CA GLN A 200 -12.51 7.75 12.40
C GLN A 200 -11.98 8.82 13.34
N GLN A 201 -11.84 10.08 12.87
CA GLN A 201 -11.43 11.21 13.71
C GLN A 201 -12.41 11.46 14.87
N LYS A 202 -13.72 11.30 14.63
CA LYS A 202 -14.77 11.36 15.66
C LYS A 202 -14.91 10.08 16.50
N LYS A 203 -14.11 9.04 16.23
CA LYS A 203 -14.13 7.72 16.88
C LYS A 203 -15.46 6.96 16.75
N TYR A 204 -16.27 7.30 15.75
CA TYR A 204 -17.53 6.61 15.43
C TYR A 204 -17.29 5.24 14.78
N ILE A 205 -16.16 5.10 14.07
CA ILE A 205 -15.69 3.87 13.45
C ILE A 205 -14.19 3.71 13.75
N ARG A 206 -13.74 2.47 14.00
CA ARG A 206 -12.34 2.15 14.33
C ARG A 206 -11.59 1.53 13.15
N ILE A 207 -12.19 0.50 12.57
CA ILE A 207 -11.69 -0.24 11.42
C ILE A 207 -12.06 0.54 10.15
N ASP A 208 -11.17 0.65 9.17
CA ASP A 208 -11.53 1.22 7.87
C ASP A 208 -12.31 0.16 7.06
N PRO A 209 -13.60 0.35 6.73
CA PRO A 209 -14.35 -0.57 5.88
C PRO A 209 -13.79 -0.65 4.45
N PHE A 210 -12.90 0.28 4.08
CA PHE A 210 -12.19 0.26 2.81
C PHE A 210 -10.82 -0.43 2.85
N ALA A 211 -10.39 -1.03 3.97
CA ALA A 211 -9.06 -1.63 4.11
C ALA A 211 -8.72 -2.58 2.95
N ASP A 212 -9.63 -3.50 2.65
CA ASP A 212 -9.44 -4.51 1.59
C ASP A 212 -10.13 -4.14 0.26
N TYR A 213 -10.87 -3.03 0.19
CA TYR A 213 -11.58 -2.62 -1.02
C TYR A 213 -10.65 -1.99 -2.06
N LYS A 214 -10.40 -2.74 -3.14
CA LYS A 214 -9.68 -2.30 -4.34
C LYS A 214 -10.68 -1.72 -5.38
N ALA A 215 -10.73 -0.39 -5.47
CA ALA A 215 -11.54 0.29 -6.48
C ALA A 215 -11.04 0.03 -7.90
N GLU A 216 -11.88 -0.54 -8.76
CA GLU A 216 -11.57 -0.83 -10.16
C GLU A 216 -11.24 0.47 -10.94
N GLN A 217 -9.99 0.62 -11.36
CA GLN A 217 -9.53 1.85 -12.01
C GLN A 217 -9.93 1.87 -13.49
N PRO A 218 -10.57 2.95 -14.00
CA PRO A 218 -10.89 3.06 -15.42
C PRO A 218 -9.61 3.03 -16.25
N HIS A 219 -9.45 2.02 -17.11
CA HIS A 219 -8.31 1.90 -18.01
C HIS A 219 -8.33 3.02 -19.08
N ARG A 220 -7.70 4.15 -18.77
CA ARG A 220 -7.64 5.32 -19.65
C ARG A 220 -6.44 5.22 -20.59
N THR A 221 -6.66 4.65 -21.78
CA THR A 221 -5.73 4.79 -22.90
C THR A 221 -5.60 6.28 -23.28
N ARG A 222 -4.53 6.93 -22.80
CA ARG A 222 -4.26 8.34 -23.10
C ARG A 222 -3.92 8.49 -24.58
N ARG A 223 -4.72 9.27 -25.28
CA ARG A 223 -4.52 9.58 -26.70
C ARG A 223 -3.48 10.70 -26.83
N TYR A 224 -2.52 10.49 -27.73
CA TYR A 224 -1.55 11.49 -28.21
C TYR A 224 -1.44 11.34 -29.73
N LEU A 225 -0.86 12.35 -30.38
CA LEU A 225 -0.65 12.35 -31.83
C LEU A 225 0.72 11.75 -32.15
N THR A 226 0.81 10.88 -33.15
CA THR A 226 2.11 10.48 -33.73
C THR A 226 2.75 11.65 -34.47
N THR A 227 4.01 11.49 -34.91
CA THR A 227 4.71 12.51 -35.70
C THR A 227 3.95 12.85 -36.99
N GLU A 228 3.42 11.84 -37.67
CA GLU A 228 2.66 11.96 -38.92
C GLU A 228 1.32 12.66 -38.69
N GLU A 229 0.62 12.30 -37.60
CA GLU A 229 -0.65 12.94 -37.20
C GLU A 229 -0.44 14.42 -36.82
N LEU A 230 0.64 14.73 -36.08
CA LEU A 230 0.99 16.10 -35.73
C LEU A 230 1.39 16.90 -36.99
N GLN A 231 2.13 16.28 -37.91
CA GLN A 231 2.49 16.87 -39.19
C GLN A 231 1.24 17.16 -40.05
N ARG A 232 0.24 16.26 -40.08
CA ARG A 232 -1.05 16.54 -40.74
C ARG A 232 -1.71 17.79 -40.15
N ILE A 233 -1.81 17.91 -38.82
CA ILE A 233 -2.36 19.13 -38.19
C ILE A 233 -1.54 20.38 -38.56
N LEU A 234 -0.22 20.28 -38.67
CA LEU A 234 0.64 21.42 -39.01
C LEU A 234 0.52 21.84 -40.49
N GLN A 235 0.35 20.90 -41.42
CA GLN A 235 0.42 21.14 -42.86
C GLN A 235 -0.95 21.25 -43.55
N THR A 236 -2.02 20.63 -43.03
CA THR A 236 -3.35 20.69 -43.66
C THR A 236 -3.90 22.13 -43.67
N PRO A 237 -4.25 22.71 -44.83
CA PRO A 237 -4.85 24.03 -44.91
C PRO A 237 -6.22 24.10 -44.22
N ILE A 238 -6.42 25.11 -43.36
CA ILE A 238 -7.73 25.41 -42.76
C ILE A 238 -8.16 26.82 -43.18
N ILE A 239 -9.25 26.88 -43.95
CA ILE A 239 -9.78 28.15 -44.50
C ILE A 239 -10.56 28.94 -43.43
N ASP A 240 -11.27 28.26 -42.52
CA ASP A 240 -12.00 28.93 -41.44
C ASP A 240 -11.04 29.58 -40.43
N LYS A 241 -11.16 30.91 -40.26
CA LYS A 241 -10.27 31.71 -39.41
C LYS A 241 -10.42 31.38 -37.91
N GLN A 242 -11.54 30.85 -37.46
CA GLN A 242 -11.74 30.47 -36.05
C GLN A 242 -11.08 29.12 -35.75
N PHE A 243 -11.23 28.14 -36.65
CA PHE A 243 -10.56 26.85 -36.58
C PHE A 243 -9.06 26.98 -36.79
N GLU A 244 -8.60 27.84 -37.69
CA GLU A 244 -7.17 28.14 -37.86
C GLU A 244 -6.56 28.75 -36.58
N ARG A 245 -7.23 29.74 -35.97
CA ARG A 245 -6.84 30.27 -34.66
C ARG A 245 -6.82 29.17 -33.59
N ALA A 246 -7.81 28.28 -33.55
CA ALA A 246 -7.84 27.18 -32.59
C ALA A 246 -6.73 26.13 -32.85
N ARG A 247 -6.37 25.87 -34.12
CA ARG A 247 -5.25 25.03 -34.55
C ARG A 247 -3.92 25.60 -34.07
N GLN A 248 -3.70 26.90 -34.24
CA GLN A 248 -2.52 27.59 -33.71
C GLN A 248 -2.42 27.47 -32.18
N LEU A 249 -3.51 27.68 -31.44
CA LEU A 249 -3.53 27.51 -29.98
C LEU A 249 -3.31 26.05 -29.55
N PHE A 250 -3.84 25.08 -30.31
CA PHE A 250 -3.59 23.65 -30.09
C PHE A 250 -2.11 23.30 -30.31
N LEU A 251 -1.54 23.71 -31.45
CA LEU A 251 -0.14 23.50 -31.78
C LEU A 251 0.79 24.17 -30.76
N PHE A 252 0.47 25.38 -30.31
CA PHE A 252 1.21 26.03 -29.23
C PHE A 252 1.22 25.17 -27.95
N CYS A 253 0.08 24.59 -27.55
CA CYS A 253 0.03 23.63 -26.44
C CYS A 253 0.81 22.33 -26.74
N ALA A 254 0.87 21.89 -28.01
CA ALA A 254 1.58 20.68 -28.43
C ALA A 254 3.11 20.86 -28.52
N PHE A 255 3.60 22.09 -28.66
CA PHE A 255 5.03 22.44 -28.66
C PHE A 255 5.50 23.14 -27.36
N THR A 256 4.63 23.26 -26.35
CA THR A 256 4.99 23.79 -25.01
C THR A 256 4.53 22.92 -23.85
N GLY A 257 3.64 21.95 -24.08
CA GLY A 257 3.05 21.13 -23.02
C GLY A 257 2.09 21.88 -22.09
N LEU A 258 1.82 23.17 -22.29
CA LEU A 258 0.86 23.91 -21.45
C LEU A 258 -0.54 23.30 -21.55
N ALA A 259 -1.27 23.26 -20.43
CA ALA A 259 -2.70 22.99 -20.48
C ALA A 259 -3.44 24.23 -20.99
N ARG A 260 -4.59 24.05 -21.66
CA ARG A 260 -5.43 25.16 -22.17
C ARG A 260 -5.66 26.26 -21.11
N VAL A 261 -5.90 25.89 -19.85
CA VAL A 261 -6.12 26.85 -18.75
C VAL A 261 -4.89 27.69 -18.40
N ASP A 262 -3.69 27.15 -18.58
CA ASP A 262 -2.43 27.85 -18.31
C ASP A 262 -2.02 28.71 -19.50
N MET A 263 -2.17 28.20 -20.73
CA MET A 263 -2.05 28.97 -21.97
C MET A 263 -2.98 30.20 -21.96
N GLN A 264 -4.22 30.05 -21.52
CA GLN A 264 -5.20 31.15 -21.40
C GLN A 264 -4.87 32.17 -20.29
N ARG A 265 -3.93 31.85 -19.39
CA ARG A 265 -3.39 32.75 -18.35
C ARG A 265 -2.02 33.31 -18.72
N LEU A 266 -1.48 32.97 -19.90
CA LEU A 266 -0.16 33.40 -20.33
C LEU A 266 -0.16 34.90 -20.62
N LYS A 267 0.82 35.60 -20.07
CA LYS A 267 1.05 37.04 -20.19
C LYS A 267 2.45 37.27 -20.75
N LEU A 268 2.70 38.43 -21.36
CA LEU A 268 4.01 38.71 -21.96
C LEU A 268 5.16 38.61 -20.95
N LYS A 269 4.96 38.99 -19.67
CA LYS A 269 5.95 38.84 -18.59
C LYS A 269 6.32 37.40 -18.21
N HIS A 270 5.56 36.40 -18.68
CA HIS A 270 5.92 34.98 -18.49
C HIS A 270 6.91 34.49 -19.57
N ILE A 271 7.22 35.31 -20.58
CA ILE A 271 8.18 35.00 -21.63
C ILE A 271 9.54 35.57 -21.24
N ILE A 272 10.47 34.72 -20.84
CA ILE A 272 11.84 35.10 -20.51
C ILE A 272 12.70 34.97 -21.77
N ARG A 273 13.55 35.96 -22.02
CA ARG A 273 14.57 35.94 -23.09
C ARG A 273 15.93 35.85 -22.44
N ASN A 274 16.74 34.91 -22.89
CA ASN A 274 18.07 34.64 -22.38
C ASN A 274 19.12 35.38 -23.23
N ALA A 275 20.31 35.61 -22.66
CA ALA A 275 21.39 36.34 -23.34
C ALA A 275 21.94 35.63 -24.59
N ASP A 276 21.77 34.31 -24.68
CA ASP A 276 22.13 33.45 -25.81
C ASP A 276 21.12 33.49 -26.98
N GLY A 277 20.08 34.33 -26.90
CA GLY A 277 19.00 34.40 -27.89
C GLY A 277 17.95 33.29 -27.77
N THR A 278 18.09 32.38 -26.80
CA THR A 278 17.01 31.45 -26.45
C THR A 278 15.89 32.17 -25.68
N ALA A 279 14.75 31.52 -25.57
CA ALA A 279 13.60 32.05 -24.85
C ALA A 279 12.80 30.90 -24.23
N GLU A 280 12.16 31.16 -23.11
CA GLU A 280 11.40 30.17 -22.35
C GLU A 280 10.14 30.78 -21.73
N ILE A 281 9.18 29.93 -21.41
CA ILE A 281 8.01 30.29 -20.61
C ILE A 281 8.27 29.91 -19.16
N ARG A 282 8.10 30.86 -18.23
CA ARG A 282 7.98 30.58 -16.80
C ARG A 282 6.60 30.98 -16.29
N ILE A 283 5.82 30.00 -15.81
CA ILE A 283 4.47 30.24 -15.29
C ILE A 283 4.09 29.25 -14.18
N LYS A 284 3.43 29.74 -13.12
CA LYS A 284 2.84 28.87 -12.09
C LYS A 284 1.53 28.24 -12.57
N ARG A 285 1.53 26.91 -12.63
CA ARG A 285 0.43 26.10 -13.12
C ARG A 285 -0.82 26.25 -12.25
N GLN A 286 -1.99 26.45 -12.86
CA GLN A 286 -3.24 26.73 -12.14
C GLN A 286 -3.64 25.61 -11.16
N LYS A 287 -3.40 24.34 -11.51
CA LYS A 287 -3.82 23.19 -10.70
C LYS A 287 -2.93 22.93 -9.48
N THR A 288 -1.62 23.19 -9.59
CA THR A 288 -0.61 22.73 -8.60
C THR A 288 0.20 23.86 -7.98
N ASN A 289 0.10 25.10 -8.51
CA ASN A 289 0.92 26.27 -8.14
C ASN A 289 2.45 26.09 -8.30
N VAL A 290 2.89 24.94 -8.83
CA VAL A 290 4.29 24.66 -9.20
C VAL A 290 4.64 25.43 -10.48
N GLU A 291 5.86 25.94 -10.53
CA GLU A 291 6.41 26.59 -11.72
C GLU A 291 6.67 25.58 -12.85
N ALA A 292 6.23 25.91 -14.05
CA ALA A 292 6.59 25.24 -15.29
C ALA A 292 7.63 26.10 -16.02
N ILE A 293 8.76 25.49 -16.40
CA ILE A 293 9.87 26.14 -17.13
C ILE A 293 9.99 25.45 -18.50
N ILE A 294 9.57 26.13 -19.56
CA ILE A 294 9.39 25.52 -20.88
C ILE A 294 10.22 26.27 -21.93
N PRO A 295 11.34 25.71 -22.41
CA PRO A 295 12.06 26.23 -23.58
C PRO A 295 11.14 26.36 -24.80
N LEU A 296 11.19 27.52 -25.47
CA LEU A 296 10.35 27.80 -26.65
C LEU A 296 10.97 27.20 -27.92
N LEU A 297 10.37 26.13 -28.41
CA LEU A 297 10.69 25.54 -29.71
C LEU A 297 10.33 26.49 -30.88
N PRO A 298 10.97 26.37 -32.06
CA PRO A 298 10.77 27.30 -33.18
C PRO A 298 9.30 27.49 -33.60
N ILE A 299 8.51 26.43 -33.67
CA ILE A 299 7.07 26.48 -34.01
C ILE A 299 6.28 27.23 -32.93
N ALA A 300 6.60 27.03 -31.65
CA ALA A 300 6.00 27.79 -30.56
C ALA A 300 6.39 29.28 -30.62
N LYS A 301 7.64 29.61 -30.96
CA LYS A 301 8.09 31.00 -31.20
C LYS A 301 7.33 31.67 -32.35
N GLN A 302 7.17 30.98 -33.48
CA GLN A 302 6.42 31.46 -34.64
C GLN A 302 4.95 31.75 -34.28
N ILE A 303 4.25 30.80 -33.65
CA ILE A 303 2.87 31.02 -33.21
C ILE A 303 2.81 32.18 -32.21
N LEU A 304 3.73 32.26 -31.24
CA LEU A 304 3.79 33.34 -30.26
C LEU A 304 3.91 34.72 -30.92
N SER A 305 4.74 34.85 -31.97
CA SER A 305 4.97 36.12 -32.68
C SER A 305 3.69 36.72 -33.30
N LEU A 306 2.71 35.88 -33.67
CA LEU A 306 1.41 36.32 -34.19
C LEU A 306 0.50 36.99 -33.15
N TYR A 307 0.76 36.79 -31.85
CA TYR A 307 -0.13 37.22 -30.75
C TYR A 307 0.51 38.24 -29.79
N ILE A 308 1.84 38.38 -29.76
CA ILE A 308 2.53 39.29 -28.84
C ILE A 308 2.69 40.73 -29.36
N LYS A 309 2.43 40.98 -30.64
CA LYS A 309 2.58 42.31 -31.23
C LYS A 309 1.71 43.32 -30.48
N ASP A 310 2.29 44.48 -30.17
CA ASP A 310 1.64 45.63 -29.52
C ASP A 310 1.07 45.35 -28.10
N LYS A 311 1.46 44.23 -27.45
CA LYS A 311 1.02 43.87 -26.09
C LYS A 311 1.91 44.40 -24.98
N LYS A 312 1.29 44.75 -23.86
CA LYS A 312 1.98 45.13 -22.62
C LYS A 312 2.33 43.92 -21.76
N ALA A 313 3.31 44.08 -20.85
CA ALA A 313 3.85 43.02 -19.99
C ALA A 313 2.78 42.19 -19.24
N ASP A 314 1.72 42.86 -18.75
CA ASP A 314 0.66 42.25 -17.95
C ASP A 314 -0.60 41.85 -18.73
N GLU A 315 -0.63 42.03 -20.05
CA GLU A 315 -1.75 41.62 -20.90
C GLU A 315 -1.70 40.13 -21.23
N LEU A 316 -2.88 39.51 -21.37
CA LEU A 316 -3.01 38.14 -21.86
C LEU A 316 -2.55 38.06 -23.32
N ILE A 317 -1.72 37.07 -23.63
CA ILE A 317 -1.20 36.85 -24.99
C ILE A 317 -2.30 36.33 -25.91
N PHE A 318 -3.00 35.28 -25.50
CA PHE A 318 -3.96 34.59 -26.36
C PHE A 318 -5.41 35.05 -26.10
N PRO A 319 -6.26 35.10 -27.15
CA PRO A 319 -7.67 35.42 -27.02
C PRO A 319 -8.43 34.34 -26.24
N ASN A 320 -9.55 34.72 -25.59
CA ASN A 320 -10.34 33.81 -24.77
C ASN A 320 -10.92 32.64 -25.58
N LEU A 321 -10.55 31.42 -25.20
CA LEU A 321 -11.02 30.16 -25.77
C LEU A 321 -11.70 29.33 -24.68
N THR A 322 -13.03 29.46 -24.58
CA THR A 322 -13.87 28.71 -23.64
C THR A 322 -13.83 27.20 -23.93
N ILE A 323 -14.14 26.37 -22.93
CA ILE A 323 -14.12 24.90 -23.06
C ILE A 323 -15.04 24.44 -24.21
N ARG A 324 -16.26 25.00 -24.32
CA ARG A 324 -17.21 24.66 -25.40
C ARG A 324 -16.64 24.98 -26.79
N LYS A 325 -16.03 26.16 -26.97
CA LYS A 325 -15.39 26.54 -28.23
C LYS A 325 -14.16 25.67 -28.54
N ALA A 326 -13.35 25.37 -27.52
CA ALA A 326 -12.17 24.50 -27.64
C ALA A 326 -12.53 23.08 -28.10
N SER A 327 -13.55 22.46 -27.49
CA SER A 327 -14.02 21.12 -27.87
C SER A 327 -14.61 21.11 -29.28
N LEU A 328 -15.47 22.07 -29.63
CA LEU A 328 -16.05 22.18 -30.97
C LEU A 328 -14.96 22.32 -32.05
N ALA A 329 -13.99 23.21 -31.83
CA ALA A 329 -12.90 23.41 -32.76
C ALA A 329 -12.03 22.14 -32.91
N CYS A 330 -11.75 21.41 -31.81
CA CYS A 330 -10.98 20.17 -31.90
C CYS A 330 -11.69 19.09 -32.72
N VAL A 331 -13.01 18.92 -32.59
CA VAL A 331 -13.77 17.96 -33.41
C VAL A 331 -13.63 18.29 -34.90
N ASN A 332 -13.85 19.55 -35.28
CA ASN A 332 -13.75 19.99 -36.68
C ASN A 332 -12.31 19.88 -37.23
N ILE A 333 -11.30 20.34 -36.48
CA ILE A 333 -9.88 20.21 -36.87
C ILE A 333 -9.50 18.74 -37.02
N GLY A 334 -9.96 17.87 -36.11
CA GLY A 334 -9.70 16.43 -36.18
C GLY A 334 -10.30 15.78 -37.44
N GLN A 335 -11.51 16.17 -37.83
CA GLN A 335 -12.12 15.73 -39.09
C GLN A 335 -11.34 16.23 -40.32
N ILE A 336 -11.03 17.54 -40.37
CA ILE A 336 -10.28 18.15 -41.48
C ILE A 336 -8.90 17.50 -41.65
N CYS A 337 -8.18 17.23 -40.56
CA CYS A 337 -6.82 16.66 -40.57
C CYS A 337 -6.81 15.12 -40.58
N ARG A 338 -7.97 14.46 -40.69
CA ARG A 338 -8.16 13.00 -40.65
C ARG A 338 -7.48 12.36 -39.43
N ILE A 339 -7.99 12.68 -38.24
CA ILE A 339 -7.51 12.21 -36.93
C ILE A 339 -8.62 11.43 -36.22
N ASP A 340 -8.68 10.13 -36.46
CA ASP A 340 -9.75 9.22 -35.99
C ASP A 340 -9.79 9.11 -34.45
N LYS A 341 -8.68 9.42 -33.78
CA LYS A 341 -8.53 9.42 -32.32
C LYS A 341 -9.41 10.46 -31.61
N GLY A 342 -10.05 11.39 -32.32
CA GLY A 342 -10.92 12.43 -31.74
C GLY A 342 -10.13 13.45 -30.92
N LEU A 343 -9.75 14.55 -31.55
CA LEU A 343 -8.85 15.55 -30.98
C LEU A 343 -9.42 16.21 -29.70
N THR A 344 -8.57 16.48 -28.71
CA THR A 344 -8.91 17.35 -27.57
C THR A 344 -7.70 18.19 -27.15
N PHE A 345 -7.92 19.38 -26.56
CA PHE A 345 -6.82 20.22 -26.04
C PHE A 345 -5.94 19.54 -24.97
N HIS A 346 -6.38 18.44 -24.33
CA HIS A 346 -5.50 17.70 -23.42
C HIS A 346 -4.52 16.80 -24.18
N MET A 347 -4.88 16.30 -25.37
CA MET A 347 -3.98 15.55 -26.24
C MET A 347 -2.79 16.38 -26.71
N ALA A 348 -2.93 17.70 -26.85
CA ALA A 348 -1.80 18.58 -27.18
C ALA A 348 -0.66 18.42 -26.16
N ARG A 349 -0.97 18.52 -24.86
CA ARG A 349 0.01 18.29 -23.78
C ARG A 349 0.56 16.86 -23.77
N HIS A 350 -0.23 15.85 -24.13
CA HIS A 350 0.26 14.47 -24.25
C HIS A 350 1.18 14.29 -25.46
N THR A 351 0.90 14.96 -26.57
CA THR A 351 1.75 14.99 -27.77
C THR A 351 3.08 15.67 -27.49
N PHE A 352 3.09 16.80 -26.76
CA PHE A 352 4.33 17.39 -26.27
C PHE A 352 5.14 16.38 -25.44
N SER A 353 4.46 15.77 -24.46
CA SER A 353 5.10 14.86 -23.51
C SER A 353 5.70 13.64 -24.20
N THR A 354 4.92 12.93 -25.02
CA THR A 354 5.32 11.66 -25.62
C THR A 354 6.09 11.86 -26.92
N THR A 355 5.51 12.60 -27.87
CA THR A 355 6.02 12.70 -29.26
C THR A 355 7.13 13.72 -29.41
N ILE A 356 7.04 14.87 -28.73
CA ILE A 356 8.07 15.92 -28.81
C ILE A 356 9.21 15.66 -27.83
N CYS A 357 8.92 15.28 -26.58
CA CYS A 357 9.96 15.10 -25.56
C CYS A 357 10.49 13.67 -25.47
N LEU A 358 9.68 12.70 -25.01
CA LEU A 358 10.18 11.36 -24.66
C LEU A 358 10.70 10.57 -25.87
N SER A 359 10.02 10.67 -27.01
CA SER A 359 10.47 10.02 -28.27
C SER A 359 11.79 10.61 -28.80
N ASN A 360 12.19 11.80 -28.35
CA ASN A 360 13.45 12.46 -28.70
C ASN A 360 14.44 12.47 -27.51
N GLY A 361 14.32 11.53 -26.57
CA GLY A 361 15.30 11.29 -25.51
C GLY A 361 15.27 12.26 -24.32
N ILE A 362 14.30 13.17 -24.22
CA ILE A 362 14.20 14.06 -23.04
C ILE A 362 13.78 13.25 -21.82
N SER A 363 14.55 13.34 -20.72
CA SER A 363 14.32 12.56 -19.50
C SER A 363 12.97 12.85 -18.82
N MET A 364 12.48 11.88 -18.05
CA MET A 364 11.17 11.96 -17.38
C MET A 364 11.14 13.08 -16.32
N GLU A 365 12.26 13.31 -15.66
CA GLU A 365 12.51 14.31 -14.60
C GLU A 365 12.48 15.71 -15.22
N THR A 366 13.19 15.87 -16.33
CA THR A 366 13.23 17.11 -17.13
C THR A 366 11.82 17.48 -17.60
N LEU A 367 11.11 16.52 -18.21
CA LEU A 367 9.72 16.70 -18.62
C LEU A 367 8.80 17.02 -17.43
N SER A 368 8.99 16.38 -16.28
CA SER A 368 8.20 16.64 -15.07
C SER A 368 8.30 18.12 -14.63
N LYS A 369 9.53 18.67 -14.67
CA LYS A 369 9.82 20.07 -14.35
C LYS A 369 9.27 21.04 -15.41
N MET A 370 9.42 20.73 -16.70
CA MET A 370 8.83 21.51 -17.79
C MET A 370 7.31 21.59 -17.68
N LEU A 371 6.67 20.52 -17.22
CA LEU A 371 5.22 20.43 -17.11
C LEU A 371 4.64 21.00 -15.80
N GLY A 372 5.46 21.42 -14.83
CA GLY A 372 5.01 21.90 -13.52
C GLY A 372 4.27 20.82 -12.72
N HIS A 373 4.79 19.59 -12.72
CA HIS A 373 4.27 18.47 -11.94
C HIS A 373 4.89 18.43 -10.55
N SER A 374 4.06 18.26 -9.52
CA SER A 374 4.49 18.13 -8.11
C SER A 374 4.90 16.70 -7.72
N ASN A 375 4.65 15.71 -8.59
CA ASN A 375 5.00 14.31 -8.38
C ASN A 375 5.28 13.68 -9.76
N ILE A 376 6.44 13.04 -9.91
CA ILE A 376 6.92 12.41 -11.15
C ILE A 376 6.02 11.29 -11.67
N GLY A 377 5.22 10.64 -10.81
CA GLY A 377 4.18 9.70 -11.22
C GLY A 377 3.10 10.33 -12.11
N THR A 378 2.90 11.65 -12.03
CA THR A 378 2.02 12.39 -12.97
C THR A 378 2.66 12.55 -14.36
N THR A 379 3.96 12.30 -14.49
CA THR A 379 4.70 12.32 -15.75
C THR A 379 4.84 10.91 -16.32
N GLN A 380 5.08 9.90 -15.48
CA GLN A 380 5.18 8.47 -15.86
C GLN A 380 4.03 7.97 -16.75
N ILE A 381 2.81 8.52 -16.59
CA ILE A 381 1.64 8.27 -17.44
C ILE A 381 1.82 8.62 -18.94
N TYR A 382 2.91 9.27 -19.32
CA TYR A 382 3.30 9.56 -20.72
C TYR A 382 4.35 8.61 -21.26
N GLY A 383 4.97 7.78 -20.41
CA GLY A 383 6.07 6.86 -20.70
C GLY A 383 5.66 5.62 -21.51
N LYS A 384 4.72 5.75 -22.45
CA LYS A 384 4.57 4.75 -23.51
C LYS A 384 5.75 4.91 -24.47
N ILE A 385 6.80 4.14 -24.21
CA ILE A 385 7.93 3.97 -25.12
C ILE A 385 7.38 3.48 -26.46
N THR A 386 7.79 4.13 -27.55
CA THR A 386 7.41 3.72 -28.91
C THR A 386 8.31 2.58 -29.39
N ASP A 387 7.78 1.68 -30.21
CA ASP A 387 8.56 0.54 -30.73
C ASP A 387 9.80 0.96 -31.55
N HIS A 388 9.80 2.19 -32.08
CA HIS A 388 10.98 2.79 -32.70
C HIS A 388 12.14 2.99 -31.73
N LYS A 389 11.87 3.60 -30.56
CA LYS A 389 12.89 3.88 -29.55
C LYS A 389 13.48 2.59 -28.96
N ILE A 390 12.60 1.59 -28.81
CA ILE A 390 12.94 0.21 -28.44
C ILE A 390 13.97 -0.40 -29.41
N GLN A 391 13.80 -0.19 -30.71
CA GLN A 391 14.65 -0.77 -31.75
C GLN A 391 16.02 -0.07 -31.84
N GLU A 392 16.05 1.25 -31.69
CA GLU A 392 17.30 2.04 -31.63
C GLU A 392 18.18 1.61 -30.46
N ASP A 393 17.61 1.54 -29.24
CA ASP A 393 18.35 1.20 -28.02
C ASP A 393 18.88 -0.25 -28.03
N MET A 394 18.20 -1.18 -28.72
CA MET A 394 18.62 -2.58 -28.83
C MET A 394 19.73 -2.85 -29.86
N THR A 395 20.01 -1.91 -30.76
CA THR A 395 21.01 -2.09 -31.84
C THR A 395 22.44 -1.79 -31.37
N ALA A 396 22.59 -0.97 -30.34
CA ALA A 396 23.83 -0.29 -29.93
C ALA A 396 24.91 -1.14 -29.23
N LEU A 397 24.96 -2.46 -29.45
CA LEU A 397 25.36 -3.33 -28.36
C LEU A 397 26.43 -4.42 -28.67
N THR A 398 26.54 -4.97 -29.88
CA THR A 398 27.24 -6.27 -30.11
C THR A 398 28.74 -6.31 -29.76
N ALA A 399 29.28 -7.51 -29.46
CA ALA A 399 30.61 -7.75 -28.87
C ALA A 399 31.77 -6.99 -29.57
N PHE A 400 32.60 -6.33 -28.77
CA PHE A 400 33.52 -5.27 -29.17
C PHE A 400 34.95 -5.49 -28.63
N THR A 401 35.91 -4.76 -29.18
CA THR A 401 37.23 -4.54 -28.58
C THR A 401 37.32 -3.08 -28.15
N TRP A 402 37.59 -2.79 -26.87
CA TRP A 402 37.78 -1.40 -26.44
C TRP A 402 39.16 -0.88 -26.79
N GLN A 403 39.22 0.13 -27.67
CA GLN A 403 40.37 1.01 -27.69
C GLN A 403 40.43 1.80 -26.37
N ARG A 404 41.64 1.94 -25.82
CA ARG A 404 41.92 2.63 -24.54
C ARG A 404 41.84 4.15 -24.73
N ASN A 405 40.62 4.65 -24.96
CA ASN A 405 40.30 6.05 -25.23
C ASN A 405 39.04 6.49 -24.46
N ALA A 406 38.66 7.76 -24.57
CA ALA A 406 37.60 8.39 -23.78
C ALA A 406 36.17 8.20 -24.34
N ASP A 407 35.98 7.43 -25.41
CA ASP A 407 34.66 7.25 -26.05
C ASP A 407 33.72 6.34 -25.20
N GLU A 408 32.44 6.24 -25.57
CA GLU A 408 31.40 5.56 -24.78
C GLU A 408 31.25 4.02 -24.98
N LYS A 409 30.92 3.38 -23.85
CA LYS A 409 31.02 1.98 -23.34
C LYS A 409 30.07 0.78 -23.67
N SER A 410 29.24 0.70 -24.73
CA SER A 410 28.06 -0.21 -24.77
C SER A 410 28.26 -1.75 -24.96
N ILE A 411 27.39 -2.61 -24.36
CA ILE A 411 27.44 -4.11 -24.40
C ILE A 411 26.08 -4.80 -24.61
N ALA A 412 26.00 -5.76 -25.55
CA ALA A 412 24.87 -6.65 -25.83
C ALA A 412 24.89 -7.93 -25.01
N PHE A 413 23.70 -8.42 -24.71
CA PHE A 413 23.49 -9.81 -24.37
C PHE A 413 22.54 -10.45 -25.39
N THR A 414 23.10 -11.18 -26.35
CA THR A 414 22.35 -11.90 -27.40
C THR A 414 21.44 -12.99 -26.86
N ALA A 415 21.75 -13.55 -25.68
CA ALA A 415 20.99 -14.62 -25.03
C ALA A 415 19.89 -14.14 -24.05
N HIS A 416 19.58 -12.85 -24.01
CA HIS A 416 18.52 -12.25 -23.16
C HIS A 416 18.53 -12.68 -21.66
N PRO A 417 19.66 -12.54 -20.93
CA PRO A 417 19.76 -12.95 -19.54
C PRO A 417 18.86 -12.10 -18.62
N LYS A 418 18.23 -12.75 -17.63
CA LYS A 418 17.65 -12.06 -16.46
C LYS A 418 18.76 -11.74 -15.46
N ALA A 419 18.87 -10.50 -14.99
CA ALA A 419 19.88 -10.06 -14.02
C ALA A 419 19.24 -9.26 -12.88
N ARG A 420 19.67 -9.53 -11.64
CA ARG A 420 19.25 -8.82 -10.41
C ARG A 420 20.29 -7.79 -9.94
N TYR A 421 21.57 -8.09 -10.17
CA TYR A 421 22.71 -7.20 -9.91
C TYR A 421 23.71 -7.32 -11.06
N ILE A 422 24.55 -6.30 -11.25
CA ILE A 422 25.68 -6.34 -12.20
C ILE A 422 26.95 -5.98 -11.44
N LYS A 423 27.96 -6.86 -11.53
CA LYS A 423 29.21 -6.77 -10.78
C LYS A 423 30.37 -6.53 -11.74
N PHE A 424 31.22 -5.56 -11.40
CA PHE A 424 32.40 -5.21 -12.17
C PHE A 424 33.66 -5.73 -11.49
N ARG A 425 34.63 -6.15 -12.30
CA ARG A 425 36.00 -6.45 -11.89
C ARG A 425 36.90 -5.82 -12.94
N PHE A 426 37.78 -4.92 -12.50
CA PHE A 426 38.78 -4.28 -13.35
C PHE A 426 40.11 -5.04 -13.19
N GLU A 427 40.72 -5.47 -14.29
CA GLU A 427 41.94 -6.31 -14.25
C GLU A 427 43.24 -5.50 -14.31
N GLU A 428 43.23 -4.36 -15.01
CA GLU A 428 44.36 -3.43 -15.14
C GLU A 428 43.84 -1.98 -15.14
N ALA A 429 44.63 -1.05 -14.58
CA ALA A 429 44.26 0.37 -14.45
C ALA A 429 45.41 1.29 -14.89
N VAL A 430 45.08 2.40 -15.56
CA VAL A 430 46.09 3.36 -16.06
C VAL A 430 46.63 4.20 -14.90
N GLY A 431 47.94 4.12 -14.66
CA GLY A 431 48.60 4.87 -13.57
C GLY A 431 48.21 4.42 -12.16
N GLY A 432 47.60 3.23 -12.01
CA GLY A 432 47.15 2.70 -10.71
C GLY A 432 45.77 3.19 -10.25
N PHE A 433 45.07 3.98 -11.05
CA PHE A 433 43.74 4.52 -10.73
C PHE A 433 42.72 4.20 -11.84
N GLY A 434 41.46 3.99 -11.46
CA GLY A 434 40.34 3.87 -12.38
C GLY A 434 39.28 4.92 -12.07
N SER A 435 38.79 5.63 -13.09
CA SER A 435 37.72 6.62 -12.97
C SER A 435 36.69 6.46 -14.09
N GLY A 436 35.41 6.51 -13.75
CA GLY A 436 34.30 6.55 -14.69
C GLY A 436 33.21 7.48 -14.16
N ALA A 437 32.42 8.08 -15.07
CA ALA A 437 31.40 9.05 -14.69
C ALA A 437 30.05 8.38 -14.39
N GLU A 438 29.49 7.66 -15.36
CA GLU A 438 28.19 6.99 -15.27
C GLU A 438 28.17 5.68 -16.07
N MET A 439 27.19 4.84 -15.82
CA MET A 439 27.07 3.51 -16.42
C MET A 439 25.62 3.04 -16.37
N TYR A 440 25.05 2.74 -17.53
CA TYR A 440 23.63 2.45 -17.69
C TYR A 440 23.35 0.98 -18.02
N VAL A 441 22.20 0.50 -17.54
CA VAL A 441 21.75 -0.89 -17.67
C VAL A 441 20.35 -0.89 -18.24
N PHE A 442 20.18 -1.42 -19.45
CA PHE A 442 18.90 -1.41 -20.16
C PHE A 442 18.29 -2.81 -20.17
N ARG A 443 17.08 -2.95 -19.61
CA ARG A 443 16.27 -4.17 -19.77
C ARG A 443 15.76 -4.30 -21.20
N ARG A 444 15.55 -5.53 -21.68
CA ARG A 444 14.92 -5.75 -22.99
C ARG A 444 13.53 -5.08 -23.00
N PRO A 445 13.19 -4.25 -24.00
CA PRO A 445 11.89 -3.62 -24.02
C PRO A 445 10.73 -4.60 -24.17
N ASN A 446 9.54 -4.17 -23.77
CA ASN A 446 8.33 -4.99 -23.64
C ASN A 446 8.46 -6.21 -22.71
N THR A 447 9.52 -6.29 -21.90
CA THR A 447 9.59 -7.17 -20.73
C THR A 447 9.22 -6.39 -19.46
N GLU A 448 8.38 -6.98 -18.61
CA GLU A 448 8.12 -6.43 -17.28
C GLU A 448 9.26 -6.79 -16.32
N GLY A 449 9.50 -5.93 -15.33
CA GLY A 449 10.40 -6.24 -14.23
C GLY A 449 9.64 -7.03 -13.18
N GLU A 450 10.24 -8.10 -12.67
CA GLU A 450 9.72 -8.85 -11.53
C GLU A 450 10.03 -8.06 -10.25
N ILE A 451 9.02 -7.74 -9.44
CA ILE A 451 9.25 -7.16 -8.11
C ILE A 451 9.67 -8.30 -7.20
N GLN A 452 10.85 -8.15 -6.59
CA GLN A 452 11.38 -9.14 -5.67
C GLN A 452 10.51 -9.18 -4.42
N GLY A 453 9.97 -10.35 -4.08
CA GLY A 453 9.02 -10.52 -2.98
C GLY A 453 7.55 -10.50 -3.38
N ASP A 454 7.20 -10.09 -4.60
CA ASP A 454 5.84 -10.15 -5.15
C ASP A 454 5.52 -11.58 -5.63
N ILE A 455 5.30 -12.49 -4.68
CA ILE A 455 5.03 -13.90 -4.94
C ILE A 455 3.61 -14.12 -5.48
N ASN A 456 2.69 -13.17 -5.22
CA ASN A 456 1.30 -13.24 -5.70
C ASN A 456 1.07 -12.54 -7.07
N ARG A 457 2.07 -11.78 -7.56
CA ARG A 457 2.10 -11.05 -8.85
C ARG A 457 1.14 -9.85 -8.95
N ASP A 458 0.77 -9.22 -7.83
CA ASP A 458 -0.08 -8.03 -7.82
C ASP A 458 0.66 -6.67 -7.85
N LYS A 459 1.98 -6.73 -8.11
CA LYS A 459 2.89 -5.61 -8.41
C LYS A 459 3.21 -4.70 -7.22
N ARG A 460 3.33 -5.32 -6.05
CA ARG A 460 3.73 -4.72 -4.77
C ARG A 460 4.21 -5.83 -3.84
N VAL A 461 4.74 -5.44 -2.70
CA VAL A 461 5.12 -6.35 -1.61
C VAL A 461 4.29 -5.95 -0.41
N ASP A 462 3.33 -6.78 0.00
CA ASP A 462 2.49 -6.53 1.16
C ASP A 462 2.21 -7.80 2.01
N GLU A 463 1.30 -7.69 2.98
CA GLU A 463 0.95 -8.79 3.90
C GLU A 463 0.46 -10.07 3.17
N ASN A 464 -0.10 -9.94 1.96
CA ASN A 464 -0.54 -11.08 1.15
C ASN A 464 0.65 -11.87 0.62
N ASP A 465 1.77 -11.21 0.32
CA ASP A 465 3.02 -11.89 -0.02
C ASP A 465 3.58 -12.62 1.19
N LEU A 466 3.69 -11.97 2.35
CA LEU A 466 4.19 -12.61 3.58
C LEU A 466 3.32 -13.83 3.96
N THR A 467 2.00 -13.69 3.82
CA THR A 467 1.04 -14.78 4.05
C THR A 467 1.22 -15.92 3.04
N SER A 468 1.50 -15.60 1.76
CA SER A 468 1.80 -16.59 0.74
C SER A 468 3.10 -17.33 1.06
N TYR A 469 4.19 -16.60 1.33
CA TYR A 469 5.47 -17.16 1.75
C TYR A 469 5.34 -18.11 2.95
N MET A 470 4.57 -17.72 3.98
CA MET A 470 4.30 -18.56 5.15
C MET A 470 3.72 -19.95 4.80
N ASN A 471 2.86 -20.03 3.78
CA ASN A 471 2.26 -21.30 3.33
C ASN A 471 3.25 -22.18 2.56
N TYR A 472 4.24 -21.55 1.90
CA TYR A 472 5.22 -22.22 1.04
C TYR A 472 6.61 -22.39 1.69
N THR A 473 6.82 -21.93 2.93
CA THR A 473 8.06 -22.16 3.69
C THR A 473 8.51 -23.63 3.61
N GLY A 474 9.78 -23.84 3.29
CA GLY A 474 10.38 -25.16 3.19
C GLY A 474 10.03 -25.97 1.93
N LEU A 475 9.23 -25.43 1.01
CA LEU A 475 8.90 -26.10 -0.26
C LEU A 475 10.14 -26.15 -1.17
N ARG A 476 10.41 -27.31 -1.78
CA ARG A 476 11.57 -27.55 -2.63
C ARG A 476 11.21 -27.70 -4.10
N ARG A 477 12.19 -27.49 -4.98
CA ARG A 477 12.06 -27.61 -6.45
C ARG A 477 11.45 -28.94 -6.92
N ASP A 478 11.67 -30.02 -6.19
CA ASP A 478 11.17 -31.36 -6.54
C ASP A 478 9.77 -31.66 -5.95
N ASP A 479 9.15 -30.71 -5.24
CA ASP A 479 7.78 -30.83 -4.74
C ASP A 479 6.76 -30.37 -5.78
N ALA A 480 5.63 -31.10 -5.88
CA ALA A 480 4.60 -30.88 -6.92
C ALA A 480 4.02 -29.45 -6.98
N ASP A 481 3.99 -28.72 -5.86
CA ASP A 481 3.43 -27.36 -5.79
C ASP A 481 4.46 -26.27 -6.15
N TYR A 482 5.75 -26.60 -6.29
CA TYR A 482 6.82 -25.58 -6.38
C TYR A 482 6.74 -24.74 -7.65
N ASP A 483 6.38 -25.29 -8.80
CA ASP A 483 6.28 -24.53 -10.06
C ASP A 483 5.31 -23.35 -9.97
N TYR A 484 4.25 -23.47 -9.16
CA TYR A 484 3.27 -22.40 -8.92
C TYR A 484 3.90 -21.19 -8.20
N VAL A 485 4.87 -21.44 -7.31
CA VAL A 485 5.49 -20.45 -6.41
C VAL A 485 6.99 -20.26 -6.62
N SER A 486 7.55 -20.84 -7.70
CA SER A 486 8.97 -20.79 -8.05
C SER A 486 9.54 -19.38 -8.21
N ILE A 487 8.67 -18.38 -8.43
CA ILE A 487 9.04 -16.95 -8.42
C ILE A 487 9.35 -16.40 -7.03
N GLY A 488 8.90 -17.09 -5.97
CA GLY A 488 9.23 -16.79 -4.59
C GLY A 488 10.60 -17.30 -4.16
N ASP A 489 11.21 -18.23 -4.91
CA ASP A 489 12.62 -18.60 -4.71
C ASP A 489 13.51 -17.51 -5.34
N ILE A 490 13.82 -16.49 -4.53
CA ILE A 490 14.47 -15.26 -4.95
C ILE A 490 15.98 -15.46 -5.10
N ASN A 491 16.58 -16.31 -4.25
CA ASN A 491 18.00 -16.64 -4.33
C ASN A 491 18.30 -17.77 -5.36
N ARG A 492 17.26 -18.51 -5.79
CA ARG A 492 17.24 -19.61 -6.77
C ARG A 492 17.92 -20.91 -6.33
N ASN A 493 18.08 -21.12 -5.03
CA ASN A 493 18.71 -22.33 -4.46
C ASN A 493 17.81 -23.59 -4.58
N GLY A 494 16.52 -23.44 -4.91
CA GLY A 494 15.57 -24.54 -4.99
C GLY A 494 14.73 -24.78 -3.73
N LEU A 495 14.67 -23.81 -2.81
CA LEU A 495 14.01 -23.88 -1.51
C LEU A 495 13.41 -22.52 -1.13
N ILE A 496 12.16 -22.48 -0.64
CA ILE A 496 11.60 -21.26 -0.04
C ILE A 496 12.07 -21.14 1.41
N ASP A 497 12.96 -20.18 1.70
CA ASP A 497 13.66 -20.08 2.99
C ASP A 497 13.69 -18.66 3.60
N ALA A 498 14.42 -18.47 4.69
CA ALA A 498 14.50 -17.20 5.40
C ALA A 498 15.03 -16.04 4.55
N TYR A 499 15.85 -16.30 3.53
CA TYR A 499 16.32 -15.28 2.61
C TYR A 499 15.15 -14.67 1.84
N ASP A 500 14.34 -15.52 1.21
CA ASP A 500 13.26 -15.09 0.32
C ASP A 500 12.20 -14.33 1.11
N ILE A 501 11.84 -14.90 2.27
CA ILE A 501 10.86 -14.31 3.17
C ILE A 501 11.38 -13.00 3.78
N SER A 502 12.67 -12.88 4.08
CA SER A 502 13.27 -11.62 4.55
C SER A 502 13.27 -10.52 3.49
N CYS A 503 13.16 -10.85 2.20
CA CYS A 503 12.97 -9.84 1.15
C CYS A 503 11.61 -9.13 1.27
N VAL A 504 10.59 -9.83 1.80
CA VAL A 504 9.26 -9.26 2.08
C VAL A 504 9.21 -8.64 3.47
N GLY A 505 9.69 -9.38 4.49
CA GLY A 505 9.58 -8.98 5.89
C GLY A 505 10.16 -7.60 6.17
N VAL A 506 11.29 -7.24 5.56
CA VAL A 506 11.96 -5.95 5.76
C VAL A 506 11.19 -4.77 5.15
N GLU A 507 10.46 -4.95 4.05
CA GLU A 507 9.70 -3.86 3.41
C GLU A 507 8.41 -3.50 4.19
N LEU A 508 7.84 -4.47 4.92
CA LEU A 508 6.67 -4.27 5.77
C LEU A 508 7.00 -3.36 6.97
N ASP A 509 5.99 -2.63 7.47
CA ASP A 509 6.10 -1.75 8.64
C ASP A 509 7.23 -0.67 8.56
N GLY A 510 7.70 -0.35 7.35
CA GLY A 510 8.55 0.81 7.06
C GLY A 510 10.06 0.59 7.17
N GLY A 511 10.59 -0.57 6.76
CA GLY A 511 12.03 -0.72 6.54
C GLY A 511 12.55 0.12 5.36
N ALA A 512 13.86 0.40 5.24
CA ALA A 512 14.97 0.05 6.12
C ALA A 512 15.80 1.29 6.51
N SER A 513 16.38 1.28 7.71
CA SER A 513 17.44 2.24 8.09
C SER A 513 18.82 1.69 7.74
N GLN A 514 19.64 2.46 7.02
CA GLN A 514 20.97 2.05 6.57
C GLN A 514 21.97 1.98 7.73
N ARG A 515 22.44 0.76 8.03
CA ARG A 515 23.69 0.51 8.76
C ARG A 515 24.51 -0.53 7.99
N ASN A 516 25.81 -0.28 7.87
CA ASN A 516 26.74 -1.04 7.04
C ASN A 516 27.47 -2.12 7.86
N ASP A 517 26.74 -3.07 8.43
CA ASP A 517 27.30 -4.24 9.10
C ASP A 517 26.81 -5.53 8.41
N GLN A 518 27.51 -6.64 8.63
CA GLN A 518 27.29 -7.91 7.92
C GLN A 518 26.87 -9.02 8.87
N VAL A 519 25.91 -9.85 8.46
CA VAL A 519 25.54 -11.04 9.24
C VAL A 519 26.72 -12.00 9.42
N ARG A 520 26.88 -12.52 10.64
CA ARG A 520 27.81 -13.62 10.95
C ARG A 520 27.28 -14.46 12.11
N GLY A 521 27.83 -15.66 12.25
CA GLY A 521 27.50 -16.61 13.29
C GLY A 521 27.03 -17.94 12.72
N SER A 522 26.57 -18.81 13.60
CA SER A 522 26.01 -20.13 13.26
C SER A 522 24.99 -20.56 14.32
N LEU A 523 24.21 -21.60 14.03
CA LEU A 523 23.36 -22.26 15.02
C LEU A 523 23.99 -23.59 15.46
N GLU A 524 23.63 -24.04 16.66
CA GLU A 524 24.02 -25.35 17.19
C GLU A 524 22.81 -26.04 17.83
N LEU A 525 22.70 -27.36 17.62
CA LEU A 525 21.63 -28.20 18.18
C LEU A 525 22.14 -28.95 19.42
N ILE A 526 21.54 -28.70 20.57
CA ILE A 526 21.79 -29.43 21.81
C ILE A 526 20.61 -30.39 22.02
N ALA A 527 20.88 -31.69 21.87
CA ALA A 527 19.87 -32.75 21.83
C ALA A 527 20.33 -34.03 22.54
N PRO A 528 19.41 -34.86 23.08
CA PRO A 528 19.76 -36.18 23.63
C PRO A 528 20.21 -37.13 22.51
N LYS A 529 21.25 -37.95 22.74
CA LYS A 529 21.79 -38.90 21.74
C LYS A 529 20.86 -40.06 21.40
N THR A 530 19.95 -40.41 22.31
CA THR A 530 19.06 -41.57 22.25
C THR A 530 17.73 -41.25 22.91
N PHE A 531 16.66 -41.89 22.45
CA PHE A 531 15.31 -41.74 22.97
C PHE A 531 14.59 -43.09 23.01
N LYS A 532 13.56 -43.19 23.84
CA LYS A 532 12.64 -44.33 23.94
C LYS A 532 11.28 -43.97 23.36
N ALA A 533 10.52 -44.97 22.93
CA ALA A 533 9.11 -44.78 22.58
C ALA A 533 8.34 -44.16 23.76
N GLY A 534 7.58 -43.09 23.49
CA GLY A 534 6.87 -42.28 24.47
C GLY A 534 7.61 -41.05 24.98
N ASP A 535 8.91 -40.89 24.71
CA ASP A 535 9.69 -39.73 25.18
C ASP A 535 9.27 -38.43 24.47
N ASP A 536 9.11 -37.34 25.24
CA ASP A 536 9.02 -35.98 24.71
C ASP A 536 10.43 -35.37 24.57
N ILE A 537 10.99 -35.49 23.36
CA ILE A 537 12.32 -35.02 22.99
C ILE A 537 12.31 -33.49 22.86
N GLN A 538 13.26 -32.84 23.54
CA GLN A 538 13.53 -31.42 23.40
C GLN A 538 14.90 -31.21 22.77
N ILE A 539 14.93 -30.45 21.67
CA ILE A 539 16.15 -30.04 20.97
C ILE A 539 16.28 -28.54 21.17
N GLN A 540 17.27 -28.12 21.95
CA GLN A 540 17.57 -26.72 22.18
C GLN A 540 18.41 -26.20 21.02
N VAL A 541 17.93 -25.17 20.33
CA VAL A 541 18.70 -24.41 19.35
C VAL A 541 19.37 -23.25 20.07
N VAL A 542 20.68 -23.10 19.89
CA VAL A 542 21.45 -21.97 20.41
C VAL A 542 22.13 -21.22 19.27
N GLY A 543 22.24 -19.91 19.40
CA GLY A 543 23.10 -19.10 18.55
C GLY A 543 24.57 -19.22 18.97
N LYS A 544 25.49 -19.08 18.02
CA LYS A 544 26.93 -19.02 18.26
C LYS A 544 27.54 -17.86 17.50
N ASN A 545 28.04 -16.87 18.24
CA ASN A 545 28.61 -15.62 17.71
C ASN A 545 27.65 -14.91 16.73
N LEU A 546 26.35 -14.91 17.04
CA LEU A 546 25.35 -14.22 16.23
C LEU A 546 25.61 -12.72 16.23
N HIS A 547 25.44 -12.11 15.07
CA HIS A 547 25.63 -10.68 14.87
C HIS A 547 24.78 -10.24 13.68
N PHE A 548 24.03 -9.15 13.84
CA PHE A 548 23.27 -8.50 12.77
C PHE A 548 22.23 -9.38 12.06
N VAL A 549 21.73 -10.43 12.74
CA VAL A 549 20.80 -11.41 12.16
C VAL A 549 19.38 -10.82 12.10
N ASN A 550 18.86 -10.63 10.89
CA ASN A 550 17.49 -10.19 10.62
C ASN A 550 16.53 -11.35 10.36
N ALA A 551 17.04 -12.47 9.86
CA ALA A 551 16.30 -13.69 9.61
C ALA A 551 17.21 -14.92 9.70
N LEU A 552 16.62 -16.10 9.95
CA LEU A 552 17.34 -17.37 9.96
C LEU A 552 16.43 -18.54 9.54
N SER A 553 17.04 -19.55 8.91
CA SER A 553 16.38 -20.84 8.65
C SER A 553 17.37 -21.99 8.58
N PHE A 554 16.85 -23.21 8.73
CA PHE A 554 17.51 -24.45 8.33
C PHE A 554 16.46 -25.54 8.07
N ALA A 555 16.83 -26.57 7.31
CA ALA A 555 16.07 -27.80 7.18
C ALA A 555 16.55 -28.83 8.22
N LEU A 556 15.60 -29.57 8.80
CA LEU A 556 15.84 -30.64 9.76
C LEU A 556 15.07 -31.91 9.33
N PRO A 557 15.61 -32.71 8.39
CA PRO A 557 15.02 -33.97 7.96
C PRO A 557 14.93 -34.96 9.13
N TYR A 558 13.81 -35.66 9.27
CA TYR A 558 13.59 -36.63 10.34
C TYR A 558 12.73 -37.81 9.88
N ASN A 559 12.82 -38.93 10.59
CA ASN A 559 11.99 -40.11 10.29
C ASN A 559 10.60 -39.97 10.93
N ALA A 560 9.56 -39.81 10.09
CA ALA A 560 8.17 -39.69 10.53
C ALA A 560 7.60 -40.95 11.21
N ASP A 561 8.24 -42.11 11.01
CA ASP A 561 7.88 -43.36 11.69
C ASP A 561 8.44 -43.45 13.11
N GLU A 562 9.46 -42.67 13.42
CA GLU A 562 10.13 -42.65 14.73
C GLU A 562 9.73 -41.43 15.56
N LEU A 563 9.48 -40.29 14.91
CA LEU A 563 9.24 -39.00 15.57
C LEU A 563 7.98 -38.30 15.04
N GLU A 564 7.34 -37.53 15.91
CA GLU A 564 6.21 -36.65 15.59
C GLU A 564 6.54 -35.22 16.05
N TYR A 565 6.51 -34.23 15.16
CA TYR A 565 6.75 -32.85 15.55
C TYR A 565 5.58 -32.32 16.42
N ARG A 566 5.90 -31.67 17.54
CA ARG A 566 4.94 -31.16 18.54
C ARG A 566 4.91 -29.64 18.65
N GLY A 567 5.77 -28.92 17.95
CA GLY A 567 5.86 -27.46 17.99
C GLY A 567 7.23 -26.92 18.39
N VAL A 568 7.35 -25.60 18.37
CA VAL A 568 8.52 -24.85 18.85
C VAL A 568 8.13 -23.97 20.04
N THR A 569 9.06 -23.76 20.99
CA THR A 569 8.90 -22.82 22.10
C THR A 569 10.02 -21.78 22.06
N LEU A 570 9.66 -20.50 21.89
CA LEU A 570 10.60 -19.39 21.76
C LEU A 570 11.20 -19.00 23.11
N GLN A 571 12.45 -18.53 23.10
CA GLN A 571 13.17 -18.07 24.29
C GLN A 571 13.91 -16.74 24.04
N GLY A 572 14.69 -16.68 22.95
CA GLY A 572 15.61 -15.57 22.65
C GLY A 572 15.33 -14.86 21.32
N MET A 573 14.14 -15.03 20.74
CA MET A 573 13.83 -14.61 19.36
C MET A 573 13.41 -13.15 19.18
N LYS A 574 13.45 -12.34 20.25
CA LYS A 574 12.97 -10.94 20.27
C LYS A 574 11.56 -10.84 19.64
N GLU A 575 11.41 -10.11 18.54
CA GLU A 575 10.15 -9.84 17.84
C GLU A 575 10.11 -10.49 16.45
N MET A 576 10.95 -11.51 16.20
CA MET A 576 10.92 -12.26 14.94
C MET A 576 9.63 -13.05 14.79
N VAL A 577 9.04 -12.98 13.58
CA VAL A 577 7.87 -13.78 13.20
C VAL A 577 8.32 -15.24 13.07
N ASN A 578 7.61 -16.14 13.74
CA ASN A 578 7.81 -17.58 13.61
C ASN A 578 7.05 -18.11 12.39
N LEU A 579 7.78 -18.60 11.40
CA LEU A 579 7.25 -19.14 10.15
C LEU A 579 7.64 -20.63 9.99
N THR A 580 7.93 -21.30 11.11
CA THR A 580 8.35 -22.71 11.15
C THR A 580 7.29 -23.62 10.54
N TYR A 581 7.68 -24.41 9.53
CA TYR A 581 6.77 -25.30 8.81
C TYR A 581 7.25 -26.76 8.84
N ASP A 582 6.32 -27.71 8.97
CA ASP A 582 6.61 -29.14 9.07
C ASP A 582 6.16 -29.88 7.80
N ARG A 583 7.05 -30.01 6.81
CA ARG A 583 6.70 -30.42 5.45
C ARG A 583 6.92 -31.91 5.20
N LEU A 584 6.00 -32.53 4.47
CA LEU A 584 6.20 -33.82 3.80
C LEU A 584 6.46 -33.51 2.33
N HIS A 585 7.61 -33.93 1.82
CA HIS A 585 8.01 -33.71 0.44
C HIS A 585 7.40 -34.75 -0.50
N THR A 586 7.34 -34.44 -1.81
CA THR A 586 6.90 -35.39 -2.84
C THR A 586 7.80 -36.64 -2.91
N SER A 587 9.06 -36.54 -2.47
CA SER A 587 9.98 -37.67 -2.29
C SER A 587 9.63 -38.62 -1.13
N GLY A 588 8.62 -38.29 -0.31
CA GLY A 588 8.29 -38.99 0.93
C GLY A 588 9.16 -38.58 2.14
N GLN A 589 10.20 -37.77 1.94
CA GLN A 589 11.01 -37.26 3.04
C GLN A 589 10.19 -36.27 3.89
N LYS A 590 10.17 -36.49 5.21
CA LYS A 590 9.63 -35.53 6.17
C LYS A 590 10.74 -34.63 6.69
N ALA A 591 10.51 -33.32 6.74
CA ALA A 591 11.48 -32.35 7.24
C ALA A 591 10.80 -31.16 7.91
N LEU A 592 11.35 -30.75 9.06
CA LEU A 592 10.97 -29.52 9.73
C LEU A 592 11.84 -28.36 9.21
N TYR A 593 11.24 -27.20 8.99
CA TYR A 593 11.92 -25.98 8.57
C TYR A 593 11.71 -24.88 9.62
N PRO A 594 12.54 -24.81 10.68
CA PRO A 594 12.52 -23.67 11.59
C PRO A 594 12.96 -22.42 10.84
N THR A 595 12.05 -21.47 10.66
CA THR A 595 12.25 -20.26 9.85
C THR A 595 11.71 -19.06 10.62
N PHE A 596 12.54 -18.02 10.75
CA PHE A 596 12.26 -16.84 11.56
C PHE A 596 12.72 -15.58 10.84
N VAL A 597 11.85 -14.56 10.79
CA VAL A 597 12.08 -13.33 10.01
C VAL A 597 11.57 -12.12 10.78
N ASN A 598 12.37 -11.04 10.85
CA ASN A 598 11.92 -9.75 11.36
C ASN A 598 11.03 -9.02 10.36
N ARG A 599 10.03 -8.29 10.89
CA ARG A 599 9.26 -7.30 10.12
C ARG A 599 9.89 -5.92 10.26
N GLY A 600 9.96 -5.16 9.17
CA GLY A 600 10.44 -3.79 9.12
C GLY A 600 11.78 -3.59 9.81
N ASN A 601 11.78 -2.69 10.81
CA ASN A 601 12.97 -2.35 11.59
C ASN A 601 13.05 -3.06 12.96
N ASN A 602 12.30 -4.16 13.20
CA ASN A 602 12.34 -4.94 14.46
C ASN A 602 13.76 -5.40 14.86
N PHE A 603 14.01 -5.56 16.16
CA PHE A 603 15.35 -5.80 16.70
C PHE A 603 16.05 -7.03 16.09
N LEU A 604 17.27 -6.84 15.59
CA LEU A 604 18.15 -7.92 15.10
C LEU A 604 18.59 -8.84 16.24
N LEU A 605 18.96 -10.09 15.96
CA LEU A 605 19.70 -10.90 16.94
C LEU A 605 21.19 -10.57 16.82
N ASP A 606 21.74 -10.09 17.94
CA ASP A 606 23.09 -9.55 18.06
C ASP A 606 23.82 -10.18 19.25
N GLU A 607 25.14 -10.04 19.23
CA GLU A 607 26.19 -10.58 20.11
C GLU A 607 25.76 -11.49 21.28
N GLY A 608 26.12 -12.78 21.17
CA GLY A 608 26.11 -13.72 22.29
C GLY A 608 26.01 -15.18 21.86
N ALA A 609 25.70 -16.04 22.84
CA ALA A 609 25.27 -17.41 22.64
C ALA A 609 23.82 -17.64 23.16
N PRO A 610 22.82 -16.91 22.62
CA PRO A 610 21.46 -16.96 23.14
C PRO A 610 20.83 -18.35 22.93
N LYS A 611 20.09 -18.82 23.94
CA LYS A 611 19.11 -19.90 23.75
C LYS A 611 17.95 -19.33 22.94
N LEU A 612 17.83 -19.76 21.69
CA LEU A 612 16.91 -19.17 20.72
C LEU A 612 15.51 -19.74 20.89
N PHE A 613 15.38 -21.05 20.71
CA PHE A 613 14.12 -21.78 20.82
C PHE A 613 14.36 -23.27 21.07
N ILE A 614 13.33 -23.96 21.53
CA ILE A 614 13.31 -25.41 21.71
C ILE A 614 12.35 -26.01 20.69
N ILE A 615 12.85 -26.94 19.86
CA ILE A 615 12.04 -27.81 19.00
C ILE A 615 11.58 -29.01 19.83
N LYS A 616 10.30 -29.38 19.73
CA LYS A 616 9.72 -30.51 20.46
C LYS A 616 9.31 -31.61 19.49
N PHE A 617 9.75 -32.84 19.77
CA PHE A 617 9.29 -34.05 19.10
C PHE A 617 8.74 -35.03 20.13
N HIS A 618 7.77 -35.84 19.73
CA HIS A 618 7.30 -37.00 20.48
C HIS A 618 7.82 -38.28 19.81
N ALA A 619 8.43 -39.18 20.58
CA ALA A 619 9.01 -40.41 20.08
C ALA A 619 7.97 -41.53 19.93
N LYS A 620 7.70 -41.96 18.69
CA LYS A 620 6.85 -43.12 18.37
C LYS A 620 7.55 -44.45 18.59
N LYS A 621 8.88 -44.48 18.44
CA LYS A 621 9.75 -45.66 18.55
C LYS A 621 10.98 -45.31 19.40
N SER A 622 11.71 -46.31 19.88
CA SER A 622 13.02 -46.11 20.51
C SER A 622 14.12 -46.02 19.44
N GLY A 623 15.08 -45.11 19.59
CA GLY A 623 16.06 -44.84 18.53
C GLY A 623 17.28 -44.01 18.95
N LYS A 624 18.14 -43.72 17.98
CA LYS A 624 19.26 -42.78 18.10
C LYS A 624 18.88 -41.48 17.41
N LEU A 625 19.07 -40.34 18.07
CA LEU A 625 18.78 -39.04 17.49
C LEU A 625 19.99 -38.57 16.67
N ASN A 626 19.90 -38.68 15.35
CA ASN A 626 20.93 -38.22 14.42
C ASN A 626 20.34 -37.15 13.48
N LEU A 627 19.83 -36.08 14.07
CA LEU A 627 19.31 -34.93 13.34
C LEU A 627 20.45 -33.97 13.02
N LYS A 628 20.55 -33.58 11.76
CA LYS A 628 21.53 -32.62 11.27
C LYS A 628 20.79 -31.45 10.64
N MET A 629 21.32 -30.24 10.82
CA MET A 629 20.87 -29.09 10.04
C MET A 629 21.38 -29.25 8.62
N HIS A 630 20.51 -28.97 7.66
CA HIS A 630 20.80 -28.83 6.25
C HIS A 630 20.35 -27.43 5.82
N ASP A 631 20.97 -26.86 4.78
CA ASP A 631 20.58 -25.57 4.21
C ASP A 631 20.48 -24.44 5.28
N GLY A 632 21.41 -24.46 6.24
CA GLY A 632 21.44 -23.53 7.37
C GLY A 632 21.93 -22.15 6.96
N MET A 633 21.16 -21.11 7.29
CA MET A 633 21.52 -19.73 6.96
C MET A 633 21.06 -18.71 8.00
N LEU A 634 21.85 -17.65 8.14
CA LEU A 634 21.52 -16.39 8.78
C LEU A 634 21.53 -15.29 7.71
N VAL A 635 20.60 -14.34 7.79
CA VAL A 635 20.41 -13.28 6.78
C VAL A 635 20.30 -11.91 7.47
N ASP A 636 21.00 -10.88 6.98
CA ASP A 636 20.83 -9.48 7.42
C ASP A 636 19.79 -8.71 6.59
N ARG A 637 19.47 -7.47 7.00
CA ARG A 637 18.51 -6.60 6.28
C ARG A 637 18.94 -6.21 4.87
N ASN A 638 20.22 -6.30 4.55
CA ASN A 638 20.75 -6.04 3.21
C ASN A 638 20.80 -7.32 2.35
N LEU A 639 20.25 -8.43 2.86
CA LEU A 639 20.29 -9.76 2.27
C LEU A 639 21.72 -10.31 2.09
N GLY A 640 22.65 -9.88 2.94
CA GLY A 640 23.89 -10.62 3.20
C GLY A 640 23.57 -11.94 3.91
N VAL A 641 24.38 -12.97 3.67
CA VAL A 641 24.10 -14.35 4.12
C VAL A 641 25.33 -14.98 4.77
N SER A 642 25.12 -15.64 5.92
CA SER A 642 26.10 -16.51 6.58
C SER A 642 25.52 -17.93 6.65
N ASN A 643 25.97 -18.80 5.75
CA ASN A 643 25.59 -20.22 5.73
C ASN A 643 26.39 -21.02 6.79
N PHE A 644 25.81 -22.08 7.33
CA PHE A 644 26.42 -22.93 8.38
C PHE A 644 25.97 -24.40 8.32
#